data_AF-A0A4R4W8G1-F1
#
_entry.id   AF-A0A4R4W8G1-F1
#
_cell.length_a   1.000
_cell.length_b   1.000
_cell.length_c   1.000
_cell.angle_alpha   90.00
_cell.angle_beta   90.00
_cell.angle_gamma   90.00
#
_symmetry.space_group_name_H-M   'P 1'
#
loop_
_entity.id
_entity.type
_entity.pdbx_description
1 polymer ?
#
loop_
_entity_poly.entity_id
_entity_poly.type
_entity_poly.pdbx_seq_one_letter_code
_entity_poly.pdbx_strand_id
1 'polypeptide(L)'
;MIINGSTVVLAGRFGRLSKDEAKRGLEALGARVTASVSAKTDLVFAGAKSGAKAGPAAVRGVPIYDEDALVAVLEGREPGTAPPSPLFTGVPDEQMGPDEALDTLKNADWSAFCAERDTVPLRDALQALERAHGVTDAHRLATARLREAGALVRHSDVHRGEVTGHALSPDGHHLAVGSHTGDDYDQGGVLQVFEVATGRCVHAIDGIMGGIGFPGYARSLQWSADGTRIALEYNTNATGVWDPFGTAREPMADAFFLASGRPSGMAFAPDGRRAFVFGGGSGFLRNVIVAMHEGSVAGPPDAHPEGTEPIEFSGPLPEEFRETWGDEPELILGRAFWSRDGSRVYGQAEDEYAAISLDVEKRQVSWILGLEQDQGAAPPEWSLDERLLAYQRGGKLIIADALTGDMAVELAGYPGADVLAWGPGGRLAVLDPTGGTVGIIDGTTGEHRYELNVPADTSNSRGRDARPWAWSPDGEQAACVTGEGQIEIWSLGERPERLRLLDGIRSTIGQWDHGFGLEWPADDVLIAIGSHVVRFLRPETGEIVADHPFHHAPAAHRPLWFASRDLGDQLRLNPTFALDEDTWTVAFEDGTVIAPPGRDDDLDGRLCWSIARRFAWPFRWGEQSIFPDPAHAGVGAASPETERLLAPFRGRGRTAETTGAWPPPDTATVADLITVVRGTLVDLTRPDSFVYGEWTVDTLQQLAMICVRRGDAADARELALAIPEHRRRLGQLARIALALGAAGFDAEAAAVFPYADDDLGDVSDAADMAAVAGACAVLGRHERSERWFASAREAADAHRSNWEVRLPLVWALTECGREQQARVVLDEGVGTPGGRHHGVPWLVYLLRRGETELVRELIGERSEPNDPNKPHAFGVRWFDDWTAARALTAYGQPDLLRLWGDINWATVRRDLPVAERIAAEGRPTGPTDDQLIDLTAQHAGLAKLPKATKRRESANVARNAAECGHVSAVLDLLPGTEESGNYGLGSNDRAWVALSALRTIAIGVDVDVW
;
A
#
# COMPACT_ATOMS: atom_id res chain seq x y z
N MET A 1 -44.57 9.29 0.56
CA MET A 1 -45.02 8.57 1.79
C MET A 1 -46.52 8.75 2.01
N ILE A 2 -47.28 7.68 2.23
CA ILE A 2 -48.74 7.78 2.52
C ILE A 2 -48.94 7.86 4.04
N ILE A 3 -49.44 8.99 4.54
CA ILE A 3 -49.70 9.25 5.98
C ILE A 3 -51.16 8.95 6.36
N ASN A 4 -52.08 9.15 5.42
CA ASN A 4 -53.51 8.98 5.67
C ASN A 4 -53.84 7.51 5.98
N GLY A 5 -54.36 7.25 7.18
CA GLY A 5 -54.68 5.91 7.68
C GLY A 5 -53.56 5.22 8.45
N SER A 6 -52.34 5.78 8.48
CA SER A 6 -51.18 5.19 9.16
C SER A 6 -51.18 5.43 10.67
N THR A 7 -50.66 4.47 11.44
CA THR A 7 -50.45 4.57 12.88
C THR A 7 -49.03 5.02 13.19
N VAL A 8 -48.89 6.23 13.74
CA VAL A 8 -47.61 6.93 13.93
C VAL A 8 -47.25 7.01 15.41
N VAL A 9 -45.96 6.88 15.75
CA VAL A 9 -45.45 7.14 17.11
C VAL A 9 -44.45 8.30 17.10
N LEU A 10 -44.59 9.21 18.07
CA LEU A 10 -43.68 10.35 18.28
C LEU A 10 -42.72 10.09 19.46
N ALA A 11 -41.48 9.74 19.17
CA ALA A 11 -40.44 9.43 20.16
C ALA A 11 -39.43 10.60 20.34
N GLY A 12 -38.88 10.78 21.54
CA GLY A 12 -37.88 11.83 21.81
C GLY A 12 -38.45 13.23 22.02
N ARG A 13 -37.65 14.28 21.88
CA ARG A 13 -38.03 15.70 21.91
C ARG A 13 -37.67 16.34 20.57
N PHE A 14 -38.60 17.07 19.98
CA PHE A 14 -38.43 17.82 18.74
C PHE A 14 -38.00 19.25 19.08
N GLY A 15 -37.06 19.82 18.32
CA GLY A 15 -36.49 21.16 18.50
C GLY A 15 -37.25 22.28 17.79
N ARG A 16 -37.87 22.01 16.64
CA ARG A 16 -38.62 22.94 15.78
C ARG A 16 -40.11 22.96 16.08
N LEU A 17 -40.66 21.84 16.53
CA LEU A 17 -42.09 21.69 16.84
C LEU A 17 -42.29 21.11 18.24
N SER A 18 -43.36 21.50 18.94
CA SER A 18 -43.80 20.76 20.11
C SER A 18 -44.45 19.43 19.70
N LYS A 19 -44.42 18.42 20.58
CA LYS A 19 -45.11 17.14 20.33
C LYS A 19 -46.61 17.31 20.05
N ASP A 20 -47.24 18.27 20.71
CA ASP A 20 -48.66 18.54 20.52
C ASP A 20 -48.95 19.18 19.15
N GLU A 21 -48.04 20.02 18.64
CA GLU A 21 -48.12 20.57 17.29
C GLU A 21 -47.92 19.49 16.23
N ALA A 22 -46.88 18.68 16.39
CA ALA A 22 -46.62 17.54 15.50
C ALA A 22 -47.79 16.55 15.48
N LYS A 23 -48.34 16.22 16.66
CA LYS A 23 -49.49 15.34 16.78
C LYS A 23 -50.71 15.90 16.04
N ARG A 24 -51.07 17.17 16.28
CA ARG A 24 -52.22 17.81 15.61
C ARG A 24 -52.04 17.85 14.09
N GLY A 25 -50.82 18.15 13.62
CA GLY A 25 -50.52 18.18 12.20
C GLY A 25 -50.65 16.80 11.53
N LEU A 26 -50.13 15.75 12.17
CA LEU A 26 -50.26 14.38 11.68
C LEU A 26 -51.71 13.88 11.68
N GLU A 27 -52.48 14.20 12.73
CA GLU A 27 -53.91 13.87 12.80
C GLU A 27 -54.73 14.61 11.73
N ALA A 28 -54.37 15.85 11.39
CA ALA A 28 -54.99 16.60 10.29
C ALA A 28 -54.73 15.99 8.91
N LEU A 29 -53.61 15.27 8.75
CA LEU A 29 -53.26 14.52 7.55
C LEU A 29 -53.85 13.10 7.53
N GLY A 30 -54.66 12.73 8.53
CA GLY A 30 -55.36 11.44 8.60
C GLY A 30 -54.59 10.31 9.28
N ALA A 31 -53.46 10.59 9.94
CA ALA A 31 -52.75 9.58 10.74
C ALA A 31 -53.36 9.40 12.14
N ARG A 32 -53.19 8.19 12.70
CA ARG A 32 -53.50 7.88 14.11
C ARG A 32 -52.22 7.94 14.94
N VAL A 33 -52.06 8.95 15.78
CA VAL A 33 -50.88 9.09 16.64
C VAL A 33 -51.05 8.32 17.96
N THR A 34 -50.10 7.43 18.27
CA THR A 34 -50.10 6.59 19.48
C THR A 34 -48.87 6.83 20.36
N ALA A 35 -48.98 6.47 21.64
CA ALA A 35 -47.95 6.78 22.66
C ALA A 35 -46.81 5.75 22.75
N SER A 36 -46.96 4.58 22.11
CA SER A 36 -46.05 3.45 22.23
C SER A 36 -46.04 2.60 20.97
N VAL A 37 -44.87 2.09 20.60
CA VAL A 37 -44.69 1.16 19.49
C VAL A 37 -45.41 -0.16 19.80
N SER A 38 -46.37 -0.53 18.95
CA SER A 38 -47.13 -1.78 18.95
C SER A 38 -46.99 -2.53 17.61
N ALA A 39 -47.58 -3.72 17.49
CA ALA A 39 -47.61 -4.48 16.23
C ALA A 39 -48.43 -3.81 15.11
N LYS A 40 -49.19 -2.76 15.43
CA LYS A 40 -49.98 -1.97 14.47
C LYS A 40 -49.30 -0.64 14.11
N THR A 41 -48.01 -0.47 14.43
CA THR A 41 -47.30 0.79 14.18
C THR A 41 -46.73 0.76 12.78
N ASP A 42 -47.08 1.75 11.98
CA ASP A 42 -46.65 1.83 10.58
C ASP A 42 -45.38 2.67 10.43
N LEU A 43 -45.16 3.68 11.30
CA LEU A 43 -43.92 4.49 11.31
C LEU A 43 -43.68 5.22 12.64
N VAL A 44 -42.42 5.59 12.89
CA VAL A 44 -42.00 6.36 14.07
C VAL A 44 -41.23 7.62 13.63
N PHE A 45 -41.60 8.79 14.18
CA PHE A 45 -40.74 9.97 14.11
C PHE A 45 -39.96 10.12 15.43
N ALA A 46 -38.64 10.20 15.34
CA ALA A 46 -37.73 10.19 16.48
C ALA A 46 -36.92 11.50 16.56
N GLY A 47 -37.24 12.34 17.56
CA GLY A 47 -36.42 13.49 17.94
C GLY A 47 -35.32 13.13 18.95
N ALA A 48 -34.59 14.13 19.44
CA ALA A 48 -33.51 13.94 20.42
C ALA A 48 -33.97 13.17 21.68
N LYS A 49 -33.12 12.28 22.23
CA LYS A 49 -33.43 11.41 23.39
C LYS A 49 -34.60 10.43 23.17
N SER A 50 -34.78 9.91 21.94
CA SER A 50 -35.79 8.91 21.59
C SER A 50 -35.49 7.47 22.05
N GLY A 51 -34.22 7.17 22.36
CA GLY A 51 -33.62 5.84 22.55
C GLY A 51 -34.54 4.74 23.09
N ALA A 52 -34.99 4.85 24.35
CA ALA A 52 -35.76 3.78 24.99
C ALA A 52 -37.17 3.53 24.38
N LYS A 53 -37.70 4.45 23.57
CA LYS A 53 -39.03 4.32 22.94
C LYS A 53 -38.98 4.01 21.44
N ALA A 54 -37.87 4.29 20.78
CA ALA A 54 -37.65 3.95 19.37
C ALA A 54 -37.04 2.55 19.19
N GLY A 55 -36.32 2.02 20.20
CA GLY A 55 -35.71 0.69 20.15
C GLY A 55 -36.65 -0.46 19.74
N PRO A 56 -37.91 -0.54 20.23
CA PRO A 56 -38.84 -1.57 19.79
C PRO A 56 -39.27 -1.49 18.32
N ALA A 57 -39.11 -0.34 17.65
CA ALA A 57 -39.43 -0.17 16.24
C ALA A 57 -38.35 -0.75 15.33
N ALA A 58 -37.07 -0.55 15.66
CA ALA A 58 -35.94 -1.12 14.94
C ALA A 58 -35.97 -2.66 14.95
N VAL A 59 -36.27 -3.28 16.10
CA VAL A 59 -36.40 -4.75 16.26
C VAL A 59 -37.56 -5.33 15.43
N ARG A 60 -38.57 -4.51 15.08
CA ARG A 60 -39.78 -4.93 14.36
C ARG A 60 -39.80 -4.52 12.90
N GLY A 61 -38.74 -3.92 12.39
CA GLY A 61 -38.66 -3.42 11.01
C GLY A 61 -39.60 -2.25 10.72
N VAL A 62 -40.04 -1.50 11.74
CA VAL A 62 -40.90 -0.32 11.56
C VAL A 62 -40.02 0.89 11.19
N PRO A 63 -40.28 1.61 10.09
CA PRO A 63 -39.49 2.76 9.65
C PRO A 63 -39.39 3.86 10.72
N ILE A 64 -38.17 4.39 10.91
CA ILE A 64 -37.88 5.49 11.84
C ILE A 64 -37.37 6.69 11.04
N TYR A 65 -38.04 7.83 11.18
CA TYR A 65 -37.73 9.09 10.51
C TYR A 65 -37.35 10.17 11.53
N ASP A 66 -36.55 11.15 11.11
CA ASP A 66 -36.11 12.26 11.96
C ASP A 66 -37.12 13.42 12.01
N GLU A 67 -36.73 14.51 12.68
CA GLU A 67 -37.57 15.70 12.81
C GLU A 67 -37.75 16.47 11.49
N ASP A 68 -36.77 16.44 10.58
CA ASP A 68 -36.87 17.14 9.31
C ASP A 68 -37.84 16.44 8.35
N ALA A 69 -37.84 15.11 8.36
CA ALA A 69 -38.87 14.30 7.72
C ALA A 69 -40.27 14.59 8.27
N LEU A 70 -40.42 14.76 9.58
CA LEU A 70 -41.69 15.13 10.21
C LEU A 70 -42.19 16.51 9.72
N VAL A 71 -41.30 17.50 9.67
CA VAL A 71 -41.66 18.85 9.17
C VAL A 71 -42.05 18.82 7.70
N ALA A 72 -41.29 18.12 6.85
CA ALA A 72 -41.60 18.01 5.43
C ALA A 72 -43.01 17.44 5.20
N VAL A 73 -43.37 16.41 5.96
CA VAL A 73 -44.68 15.77 5.90
C VAL A 73 -45.82 16.70 6.30
N LEU A 74 -45.63 17.47 7.36
CA LEU A 74 -46.63 18.43 7.84
C LEU A 74 -46.88 19.56 6.83
N GLU A 75 -45.90 19.84 5.98
CA GLU A 75 -45.97 20.83 4.90
C GLU A 75 -46.45 20.23 3.55
N GLY A 76 -46.80 18.93 3.53
CA GLY A 76 -47.23 18.24 2.31
C GLY A 76 -46.10 17.95 1.32
N ARG A 77 -44.85 17.95 1.77
CA ARG A 77 -43.64 17.64 1.00
C ARG A 77 -43.19 16.20 1.24
N GLU A 78 -42.39 15.65 0.33
CA GLU A 78 -41.79 14.33 0.54
C GLU A 78 -40.68 14.38 1.60
N PRO A 79 -40.63 13.42 2.54
CA PRO A 79 -39.55 13.34 3.54
C PRO A 79 -38.18 13.28 2.88
N GLY A 80 -37.22 14.11 3.32
CA GLY A 80 -35.87 14.17 2.77
C GLY A 80 -35.63 15.31 1.76
N THR A 81 -36.66 16.07 1.39
CA THR A 81 -36.47 17.29 0.59
C THR A 81 -36.13 18.48 1.51
N ALA A 82 -34.88 18.93 1.50
CA ALA A 82 -34.52 20.26 2.02
C ALA A 82 -35.36 21.33 1.28
N PRO A 83 -35.69 22.49 1.89
CA PRO A 83 -36.17 23.62 1.10
C PRO A 83 -35.16 23.86 -0.03
N PRO A 84 -35.59 24.10 -1.28
CA PRO A 84 -34.64 24.30 -2.37
C PRO A 84 -33.71 25.44 -1.96
N SER A 85 -32.41 25.14 -1.87
CA SER A 85 -31.39 26.18 -1.70
C SER A 85 -31.65 27.26 -2.76
N PRO A 86 -31.57 28.55 -2.40
CA PRO A 86 -31.73 29.61 -3.39
C PRO A 86 -30.87 29.30 -4.63
N LEU A 87 -31.43 29.53 -5.82
CA LEU A 87 -30.71 29.28 -7.05
C LEU A 87 -29.54 30.26 -7.13
N PHE A 88 -28.35 29.75 -7.43
CA PHE A 88 -27.20 30.58 -7.74
C PHE A 88 -27.44 31.26 -9.08
N THR A 89 -27.52 32.58 -9.08
CA THR A 89 -27.81 33.41 -10.27
C THR A 89 -26.54 34.00 -10.90
N GLY A 90 -25.37 33.52 -10.47
CA GLY A 90 -24.08 34.01 -10.93
C GLY A 90 -23.53 33.37 -12.18
N VAL A 91 -24.25 32.43 -12.82
CA VAL A 91 -23.82 31.80 -14.07
C VAL A 91 -24.01 32.81 -15.22
N PRO A 92 -22.93 33.30 -15.87
CA PRO A 92 -23.06 34.20 -17.00
C PRO A 92 -23.74 33.51 -18.19
N ASP A 93 -24.44 34.26 -19.03
CA ASP A 93 -24.90 33.76 -20.33
C ASP A 93 -23.67 33.61 -21.26
N GLU A 94 -23.63 32.54 -22.07
CA GLU A 94 -22.53 32.24 -22.99
C GLU A 94 -22.24 33.37 -24.00
N GLN A 95 -23.22 34.25 -24.25
CA GLN A 95 -23.09 35.38 -25.19
C GLN A 95 -22.61 36.67 -24.53
N MET A 96 -22.48 36.72 -23.20
CA MET A 96 -22.06 37.92 -22.47
C MET A 96 -20.62 38.30 -22.78
N GLY A 97 -20.36 39.61 -22.86
CA GLY A 97 -18.99 40.13 -22.92
C GLY A 97 -18.26 40.02 -21.57
N PRO A 98 -16.92 40.18 -21.55
CA PRO A 98 -16.11 40.05 -20.32
C PRO A 98 -16.59 40.91 -19.14
N ASP A 99 -16.95 42.17 -19.38
CA ASP A 99 -17.39 43.10 -18.33
C ASP A 99 -18.77 42.72 -17.76
N GLU A 100 -19.70 42.29 -18.63
CA GLU A 100 -21.04 41.84 -18.23
C GLU A 100 -20.99 40.55 -17.41
N ALA A 101 -20.14 39.60 -17.82
CA ALA A 101 -19.92 38.36 -17.08
C ALA A 101 -19.28 38.66 -15.70
N LEU A 102 -18.30 39.56 -15.65
CA LEU A 102 -17.67 39.99 -14.40
C LEU A 102 -18.69 40.66 -13.46
N ASP A 103 -19.52 41.55 -13.97
CA ASP A 103 -20.54 42.23 -13.17
C ASP A 103 -21.62 41.26 -12.68
N THR A 104 -21.99 40.26 -13.47
CA THR A 104 -22.89 39.17 -13.06
C THR A 104 -22.31 38.42 -11.86
N LEU A 105 -21.04 38.01 -11.92
CA LEU A 105 -20.37 37.31 -10.82
C LEU A 105 -20.16 38.16 -9.57
N LYS A 106 -19.90 39.47 -9.73
CA LYS A 106 -19.78 40.41 -8.60
C LYS A 106 -21.09 40.59 -7.84
N ASN A 107 -22.21 40.59 -8.56
CA ASN A 107 -23.54 40.82 -8.00
C ASN A 107 -24.23 39.52 -7.53
N ALA A 108 -23.66 38.36 -7.83
CA ALA A 108 -24.18 37.07 -7.41
C ALA A 108 -24.05 36.83 -5.90
N ASP A 109 -25.04 36.16 -5.32
CA ASP A 109 -24.96 35.66 -3.95
C ASP A 109 -24.22 34.31 -3.92
N TRP A 110 -22.92 34.36 -3.67
CA TRP A 110 -22.07 33.17 -3.57
C TRP A 110 -22.39 32.26 -2.37
N SER A 111 -23.15 32.73 -1.38
CA SER A 111 -23.64 31.85 -0.30
C SER A 111 -24.73 30.87 -0.78
N ALA A 112 -25.33 31.14 -1.95
CA ALA A 112 -26.29 30.26 -2.61
C ALA A 112 -25.63 29.24 -3.56
N PHE A 113 -24.31 29.32 -3.77
CA PHE A 113 -23.57 28.40 -4.65
C PHE A 113 -23.53 26.99 -4.06
N CYS A 114 -23.91 26.00 -4.86
CA CYS A 114 -23.83 24.57 -4.55
C CYS A 114 -22.93 23.90 -5.58
N ALA A 115 -21.84 23.27 -5.12
CA ALA A 115 -20.83 22.71 -6.00
C ALA A 115 -21.42 21.70 -7.00
N GLU A 116 -22.30 20.82 -6.54
CA GLU A 116 -22.93 19.77 -7.34
C GLU A 116 -23.86 20.31 -8.42
N ARG A 117 -24.54 21.43 -8.14
CA ARG A 117 -25.52 22.02 -9.06
C ARG A 117 -24.88 23.02 -10.01
N ASP A 118 -23.96 23.85 -9.51
CA ASP A 118 -23.58 25.11 -10.15
C ASP A 118 -22.18 25.08 -10.76
N THR A 119 -21.29 24.14 -10.38
CA THR A 119 -19.90 24.14 -10.87
C THR A 119 -19.82 23.90 -12.37
N VAL A 120 -20.49 22.87 -12.88
CA VAL A 120 -20.43 22.51 -14.31
C VAL A 120 -21.05 23.62 -15.19
N PRO A 121 -22.28 24.11 -14.93
CA PRO A 121 -22.85 25.21 -15.72
C PRO A 121 -21.99 26.48 -15.68
N LEU A 122 -21.43 26.82 -14.51
CA LEU A 122 -20.55 27.98 -14.39
C LEU A 122 -19.23 27.78 -15.17
N ARG A 123 -18.64 26.58 -15.09
CA ARG A 123 -17.42 26.23 -15.83
C ARG A 123 -17.66 26.33 -17.34
N ASP A 124 -18.75 25.76 -17.82
CA ASP A 124 -19.07 25.75 -19.26
C ASP A 124 -19.28 27.18 -19.81
N ALA A 125 -20.01 28.02 -19.06
CA ALA A 125 -20.21 29.43 -19.41
C ALA A 125 -18.88 30.20 -19.46
N LEU A 126 -18.00 30.01 -18.47
CA LEU A 126 -16.68 30.64 -18.48
C LEU A 126 -15.76 30.06 -19.56
N GLN A 127 -15.86 28.78 -19.88
CA GLN A 127 -15.08 28.19 -20.97
C GLN A 127 -15.55 28.69 -22.35
N ALA A 128 -16.83 29.01 -22.52
CA ALA A 128 -17.32 29.74 -23.70
C ALA A 128 -16.71 31.16 -23.77
N LEU A 129 -16.69 31.88 -22.64
CA LEU A 129 -16.08 33.20 -22.55
C LEU A 129 -14.57 33.17 -22.85
N GLU A 130 -13.85 32.16 -22.33
CA GLU A 130 -12.43 31.95 -22.59
C GLU A 130 -12.15 31.71 -24.07
N ARG A 131 -12.94 30.88 -24.75
CA ARG A 131 -12.79 30.63 -26.18
C ARG A 131 -12.91 31.91 -27.01
N ALA A 132 -13.74 32.85 -26.57
CA ALA A 132 -13.97 34.12 -27.26
C ALA A 132 -12.96 35.23 -26.90
N HIS A 133 -12.49 35.26 -25.64
CA HIS A 133 -11.77 36.42 -25.09
C HIS A 133 -10.49 36.10 -24.33
N GLY A 134 -10.10 34.82 -24.25
CA GLY A 134 -9.06 34.34 -23.34
C GLY A 134 -9.47 34.43 -21.88
N VAL A 135 -8.53 34.18 -20.97
CA VAL A 135 -8.78 34.25 -19.53
C VAL A 135 -8.97 35.72 -19.09
N THR A 136 -10.13 36.01 -18.50
CA THR A 136 -10.57 37.35 -18.09
C THR A 136 -10.66 37.51 -16.57
N ASP A 137 -10.93 38.72 -16.10
CA ASP A 137 -11.18 39.00 -14.67
C ASP A 137 -12.39 38.24 -14.10
N ALA A 138 -13.36 37.86 -14.94
CA ALA A 138 -14.48 37.01 -14.54
C ALA A 138 -13.99 35.64 -14.04
N HIS A 139 -13.03 35.03 -14.75
CA HIS A 139 -12.41 33.76 -14.37
C HIS A 139 -11.64 33.88 -13.06
N ARG A 140 -10.87 34.98 -12.92
CA ARG A 140 -10.09 35.28 -11.72
C ARG A 140 -11.00 35.44 -10.50
N LEU A 141 -12.09 36.20 -10.64
CA LEU A 141 -13.06 36.41 -9.57
C LEU A 141 -13.77 35.10 -9.18
N ALA A 142 -14.28 34.34 -10.14
CA ALA A 142 -14.94 33.07 -9.87
C ALA A 142 -13.99 32.10 -9.14
N THR A 143 -12.74 31.99 -9.61
CA THR A 143 -11.74 31.14 -8.96
C THR A 143 -11.43 31.62 -7.54
N ALA A 144 -11.30 32.93 -7.31
CA ALA A 144 -11.10 33.48 -5.97
C ALA A 144 -12.25 33.14 -5.02
N ARG A 145 -13.50 33.23 -5.49
CA ARG A 145 -14.69 32.86 -4.70
C ARG A 145 -14.75 31.37 -4.38
N LEU A 146 -14.40 30.53 -5.35
CA LEU A 146 -14.33 29.08 -5.15
C LEU A 146 -13.22 28.70 -4.15
N ARG A 147 -12.07 29.40 -4.18
CA ARG A 147 -11.00 29.25 -3.18
C ARG A 147 -11.46 29.64 -1.77
N GLU A 148 -12.18 30.77 -1.64
CA GLU A 148 -12.81 31.17 -0.38
C GLU A 148 -13.80 30.11 0.14
N ALA A 149 -14.45 29.37 -0.76
CA ALA A 149 -15.35 28.25 -0.46
C ALA A 149 -14.64 26.90 -0.22
N GLY A 150 -13.30 26.86 -0.26
CA GLY A 150 -12.51 25.67 0.07
C GLY A 150 -11.99 24.87 -1.13
N ALA A 151 -11.94 25.44 -2.33
CA ALA A 151 -11.27 24.83 -3.47
C ALA A 151 -9.77 24.62 -3.22
N LEU A 152 -9.25 23.45 -3.57
CA LEU A 152 -7.85 23.06 -3.32
C LEU A 152 -7.14 22.72 -4.62
N VAL A 153 -5.85 23.03 -4.76
CA VAL A 153 -5.07 22.54 -5.90
C VAL A 153 -4.79 21.04 -5.78
N ARG A 154 -4.89 20.33 -6.91
CA ARG A 154 -4.58 18.89 -7.04
C ARG A 154 -3.66 18.65 -8.23
N HIS A 155 -2.72 17.72 -8.06
CA HIS A 155 -1.94 17.12 -9.15
C HIS A 155 -2.27 15.63 -9.27
N SER A 156 -1.97 15.03 -10.43
CA SER A 156 -2.29 13.64 -10.71
C SER A 156 -1.23 12.63 -10.26
N ASP A 157 0.03 13.02 -10.14
CA ASP A 157 1.13 12.08 -9.85
C ASP A 157 1.28 11.85 -8.34
N VAL A 158 0.38 11.03 -7.80
CA VAL A 158 0.29 10.70 -6.36
C VAL A 158 0.60 9.23 -6.07
N HIS A 159 0.44 8.34 -7.06
CA HIS A 159 0.71 6.92 -6.91
C HIS A 159 2.20 6.66 -6.66
N ARG A 160 2.49 5.75 -5.72
CA ARG A 160 3.85 5.32 -5.36
C ARG A 160 4.17 3.89 -5.84
N GLY A 161 3.13 3.11 -6.09
CA GLY A 161 3.16 1.77 -6.65
C GLY A 161 2.14 1.63 -7.78
N GLU A 162 2.17 0.50 -8.49
CA GLU A 162 1.39 0.30 -9.72
C GLU A 162 -0.11 0.44 -9.50
N VAL A 163 -0.80 1.01 -10.50
CA VAL A 163 -2.27 0.97 -10.55
C VAL A 163 -2.70 -0.48 -10.78
N THR A 164 -3.47 -1.01 -9.85
CA THR A 164 -3.86 -2.43 -9.78
C THR A 164 -5.35 -2.64 -10.00
N GLY A 165 -6.18 -1.61 -9.84
CA GLY A 165 -7.60 -1.67 -10.12
C GLY A 165 -8.21 -0.31 -10.41
N HIS A 166 -9.38 -0.33 -11.03
CA HIS A 166 -10.15 0.86 -11.36
C HIS A 166 -11.65 0.58 -11.32
N ALA A 167 -12.45 1.63 -11.14
CA ALA A 167 -13.91 1.53 -11.21
C ALA A 167 -14.53 2.87 -11.62
N LEU A 168 -15.45 2.82 -12.59
CA LEU A 168 -16.29 3.95 -12.94
C LEU A 168 -17.42 4.13 -11.93
N SER A 169 -17.75 5.38 -11.62
CA SER A 169 -18.93 5.72 -10.84
C SER A 169 -20.21 5.33 -11.60
N PRO A 170 -21.33 5.06 -10.91
CA PRO A 170 -22.58 4.64 -11.56
C PRO A 170 -23.16 5.66 -12.56
N ASP A 171 -22.84 6.94 -12.39
CA ASP A 171 -23.23 8.04 -13.27
C ASP A 171 -22.22 8.28 -14.42
N GLY A 172 -21.09 7.57 -14.44
CA GLY A 172 -20.03 7.71 -15.45
C GLY A 172 -19.22 9.01 -15.35
N HIS A 173 -19.44 9.84 -14.33
CA HIS A 173 -18.76 11.12 -14.19
C HIS A 173 -17.38 11.04 -13.53
N HIS A 174 -17.11 9.96 -12.79
CA HIS A 174 -15.86 9.78 -12.06
C HIS A 174 -15.22 8.43 -12.35
N LEU A 175 -13.90 8.44 -12.45
CA LEU A 175 -13.08 7.23 -12.47
C LEU A 175 -12.28 7.17 -11.17
N ALA A 176 -12.44 6.10 -10.41
CA ALA A 176 -11.53 5.76 -9.31
C ALA A 176 -10.44 4.80 -9.80
N VAL A 177 -9.21 5.02 -9.36
CA VAL A 177 -8.08 4.11 -9.55
C VAL A 177 -7.38 3.87 -8.21
N GLY A 178 -6.95 2.63 -7.99
CA GLY A 178 -6.26 2.19 -6.78
C GLY A 178 -4.87 1.68 -7.09
N SER A 179 -3.90 1.97 -6.22
CA SER A 179 -2.56 1.39 -6.31
C SER A 179 -2.22 0.45 -5.17
N HIS A 180 -1.48 -0.60 -5.53
CA HIS A 180 -0.80 -1.47 -4.58
C HIS A 180 0.48 -0.81 -4.03
N THR A 181 1.03 -1.37 -2.94
CA THR A 181 2.20 -0.81 -2.23
C THR A 181 3.42 -1.75 -2.21
N GLY A 182 3.33 -2.92 -2.86
CA GLY A 182 4.39 -3.92 -2.85
C GLY A 182 4.58 -4.53 -1.46
N ASP A 183 5.84 -4.77 -1.10
CA ASP A 183 6.24 -5.28 0.22
C ASP A 183 6.30 -4.15 1.29
N ASP A 184 6.18 -2.88 0.91
CA ASP A 184 6.19 -1.72 1.82
C ASP A 184 4.76 -1.36 2.24
N TYR A 185 4.22 -2.08 3.22
CA TYR A 185 2.82 -1.95 3.66
C TYR A 185 2.50 -0.59 4.28
N ASP A 186 3.49 0.04 4.91
CA ASP A 186 3.34 1.31 5.61
C ASP A 186 3.32 2.51 4.68
N GLN A 187 3.98 2.41 3.53
CA GLN A 187 3.83 3.40 2.48
C GLN A 187 2.35 3.56 2.10
N GLY A 188 1.61 2.45 2.08
CA GLY A 188 0.20 2.41 1.74
C GLY A 188 -0.09 2.67 0.26
N GLY A 189 -1.29 2.30 -0.16
CA GLY A 189 -1.83 2.58 -1.48
C GLY A 189 -2.49 3.94 -1.56
N VAL A 190 -2.83 4.32 -2.79
CA VAL A 190 -3.56 5.57 -3.07
C VAL A 190 -4.85 5.24 -3.79
N LEU A 191 -5.96 5.74 -3.25
CA LEU A 191 -7.22 5.85 -3.99
C LEU A 191 -7.24 7.22 -4.65
N GLN A 192 -7.22 7.27 -5.98
CA GLN A 192 -7.29 8.51 -6.74
C GLN A 192 -8.58 8.58 -7.56
N VAL A 193 -9.18 9.77 -7.63
CA VAL A 193 -10.45 10.01 -8.33
C VAL A 193 -10.27 11.11 -9.39
N PHE A 194 -10.66 10.79 -10.62
CA PHE A 194 -10.65 11.68 -11.77
C PHE A 194 -12.08 12.07 -12.17
N GLU A 195 -12.29 13.33 -12.55
CA GLU A 195 -13.50 13.74 -13.26
C GLU A 195 -13.35 13.39 -14.74
N VAL A 196 -14.21 12.52 -15.25
CA VAL A 196 -14.11 11.96 -16.61
C VAL A 196 -14.16 13.05 -17.68
N ALA A 197 -15.06 14.02 -17.55
CA ALA A 197 -15.29 15.06 -18.55
C ALA A 197 -14.06 15.95 -18.81
N THR A 198 -13.22 16.15 -17.78
CA THR A 198 -12.02 17.00 -17.86
C THR A 198 -10.72 16.18 -17.87
N GLY A 199 -10.82 14.89 -17.55
CA GLY A 199 -9.69 13.99 -17.32
C GLY A 199 -8.86 14.36 -16.09
N ARG A 200 -9.25 15.32 -15.25
CA ARG A 200 -8.40 15.84 -14.17
C ARG A 200 -8.61 15.12 -12.85
N CYS A 201 -7.52 14.94 -12.11
CA CYS A 201 -7.56 14.43 -10.74
C CYS A 201 -8.26 15.43 -9.81
N VAL A 202 -9.43 15.07 -9.32
CA VAL A 202 -10.20 15.90 -8.37
C VAL A 202 -9.90 15.53 -6.93
N HIS A 203 -9.47 14.30 -6.66
CA HIS A 203 -9.16 13.89 -5.28
C HIS A 203 -8.21 12.71 -5.20
N ALA A 204 -7.54 12.58 -4.06
CA ALA A 204 -6.76 11.41 -3.71
C ALA A 204 -6.75 11.19 -2.19
N ILE A 205 -6.82 9.93 -1.78
CA ILE A 205 -6.60 9.45 -0.42
C ILE A 205 -5.31 8.62 -0.44
N ASP A 206 -4.22 9.23 0.00
CA ASP A 206 -2.88 8.61 0.09
C ASP A 206 -2.64 8.01 1.48
N GLY A 207 -1.95 6.87 1.51
CA GLY A 207 -1.57 6.14 2.73
C GLY A 207 -2.62 5.15 3.22
N ILE A 208 -3.39 4.52 2.31
CA ILE A 208 -4.28 3.41 2.67
C ILE A 208 -3.41 2.19 2.96
N MET A 209 -3.36 1.80 4.23
CA MET A 209 -2.49 0.74 4.76
C MET A 209 -2.54 -0.56 3.92
N GLY A 210 -1.36 -1.07 3.56
CA GLY A 210 -1.18 -2.31 2.81
C GLY A 210 -1.63 -2.29 1.34
N GLY A 211 -2.00 -1.12 0.81
CA GLY A 211 -2.33 -0.97 -0.61
C GLY A 211 -3.78 -1.28 -0.96
N ILE A 212 -4.17 -0.89 -2.17
CA ILE A 212 -5.48 -1.20 -2.75
C ILE A 212 -5.29 -2.21 -3.87
N GLY A 213 -6.06 -3.30 -3.82
CA GLY A 213 -6.00 -4.38 -4.79
C GLY A 213 -4.65 -5.11 -4.84
N PHE A 214 -4.60 -6.14 -5.67
CA PHE A 214 -3.42 -6.96 -5.90
C PHE A 214 -3.20 -7.17 -7.40
N PRO A 215 -1.95 -7.21 -7.89
CA PRO A 215 -1.70 -7.54 -9.29
C PRO A 215 -2.35 -8.87 -9.67
N GLY A 216 -3.17 -8.88 -10.72
CA GLY A 216 -3.87 -10.08 -11.20
C GLY A 216 -5.25 -10.34 -10.56
N TYR A 217 -5.72 -9.44 -9.68
CA TYR A 217 -7.09 -9.47 -9.14
C TYR A 217 -8.00 -8.50 -9.92
N ALA A 218 -9.26 -8.89 -10.06
CA ALA A 218 -10.29 -8.08 -10.70
C ALA A 218 -11.36 -7.65 -9.69
N ARG A 219 -11.99 -6.51 -9.94
CA ARG A 219 -13.09 -5.88 -9.21
C ARG A 219 -12.76 -5.55 -7.76
N SER A 220 -11.50 -5.20 -7.51
CA SER A 220 -11.02 -4.81 -6.18
C SER A 220 -11.53 -3.42 -5.75
N LEU A 221 -12.13 -2.64 -6.66
CA LEU A 221 -12.82 -1.39 -6.36
C LEU A 221 -14.26 -1.47 -6.87
N GLN A 222 -15.24 -1.11 -6.02
CA GLN A 222 -16.66 -1.12 -6.42
C GLN A 222 -17.42 0.05 -5.78
N TRP A 223 -18.14 0.82 -6.59
CA TRP A 223 -18.97 1.92 -6.10
C TRP A 223 -20.32 1.41 -5.58
N SER A 224 -20.89 2.09 -4.58
CA SER A 224 -22.33 1.96 -4.27
C SER A 224 -23.17 2.51 -5.43
N ALA A 225 -24.42 2.06 -5.56
CA ALA A 225 -25.27 2.49 -6.67
C ALA A 225 -25.61 4.00 -6.67
N ASP A 226 -25.54 4.65 -5.52
CA ASP A 226 -25.71 6.10 -5.37
C ASP A 226 -24.41 6.90 -5.56
N GLY A 227 -23.28 6.23 -5.79
CA GLY A 227 -21.97 6.87 -5.96
C GLY A 227 -21.41 7.55 -4.71
N THR A 228 -22.02 7.35 -3.54
CA THR A 228 -21.58 8.01 -2.29
C THR A 228 -20.50 7.25 -1.54
N ARG A 229 -20.28 5.97 -1.88
CA ARG A 229 -19.33 5.07 -1.23
C ARG A 229 -18.55 4.27 -2.25
N ILE A 230 -17.34 3.90 -1.88
CA ILE A 230 -16.52 2.95 -2.64
C ILE A 230 -15.97 1.89 -1.70
N ALA A 231 -16.14 0.63 -2.08
CA ALA A 231 -15.54 -0.50 -1.40
C ALA A 231 -14.22 -0.87 -2.06
N LEU A 232 -13.20 -1.17 -1.25
CA LEU A 232 -11.85 -1.52 -1.66
C LEU A 232 -11.45 -2.86 -1.03
N GLU A 233 -10.84 -3.74 -1.81
CA GLU A 233 -9.98 -4.79 -1.26
C GLU A 233 -8.63 -4.16 -0.91
N TYR A 234 -8.21 -4.30 0.35
CA TYR A 234 -7.06 -3.57 0.88
C TYR A 234 -6.34 -4.37 1.98
N ASN A 235 -5.13 -3.93 2.35
CA ASN A 235 -4.37 -4.48 3.48
C ASN A 235 -4.18 -6.02 3.46
N THR A 236 -4.06 -6.61 2.28
CA THR A 236 -3.81 -8.05 2.04
C THR A 236 -4.91 -9.01 2.42
N ASN A 237 -5.71 -8.74 3.43
CA ASN A 237 -6.75 -9.65 3.88
C ASN A 237 -7.98 -8.90 4.39
N ALA A 238 -8.25 -7.72 3.83
CA ALA A 238 -9.39 -6.92 4.23
C ALA A 238 -10.20 -6.39 3.05
N THR A 239 -11.45 -6.14 3.34
CA THR A 239 -12.35 -5.36 2.50
C THR A 239 -12.83 -4.17 3.33
N GLY A 240 -12.75 -2.95 2.80
CA GLY A 240 -13.17 -1.74 3.51
C GLY A 240 -14.03 -0.83 2.64
N VAL A 241 -14.74 0.11 3.25
CA VAL A 241 -15.57 1.11 2.56
C VAL A 241 -15.11 2.52 2.93
N TRP A 242 -14.97 3.37 1.91
CA TRP A 242 -14.61 4.78 2.04
C TRP A 242 -15.67 5.68 1.43
N ASP A 243 -15.72 6.93 1.91
CA ASP A 243 -16.23 8.05 1.12
C ASP A 243 -15.15 8.42 0.10
N PRO A 244 -15.38 8.23 -1.21
CA PRO A 244 -14.39 8.51 -2.25
C PRO A 244 -14.01 10.00 -2.34
N PHE A 245 -14.78 10.89 -1.71
CA PHE A 245 -14.54 12.33 -1.64
C PHE A 245 -14.21 12.80 -0.20
N GLY A 246 -14.04 11.84 0.73
CA GLY A 246 -13.64 12.07 2.12
C GLY A 246 -12.13 12.25 2.28
N THR A 247 -11.67 12.43 3.53
CA THR A 247 -10.23 12.63 3.83
C THR A 247 -9.65 11.58 4.79
N ALA A 248 -10.46 10.61 5.21
CA ALA A 248 -10.05 9.54 6.11
C ALA A 248 -9.21 8.50 5.37
N ARG A 249 -8.11 8.05 5.98
CA ARG A 249 -7.29 6.94 5.45
C ARG A 249 -7.86 5.62 5.91
N GLU A 250 -8.43 5.62 7.10
CA GLU A 250 -9.15 4.50 7.69
C GLU A 250 -10.51 4.34 7.00
N PRO A 251 -10.96 3.10 6.78
CA PRO A 251 -12.29 2.86 6.24
C PRO A 251 -13.37 3.29 7.23
N MET A 252 -14.54 3.64 6.70
CA MET A 252 -15.77 3.84 7.47
C MET A 252 -16.25 2.54 8.11
N ALA A 253 -16.02 1.42 7.42
CA ALA A 253 -16.29 0.07 7.87
C ALA A 253 -15.38 -0.91 7.12
N ASP A 254 -14.95 -1.99 7.77
CA ASP A 254 -14.13 -3.02 7.16
C ASP A 254 -14.39 -4.42 7.72
N ALA A 255 -13.92 -5.42 6.98
CA ALA A 255 -13.95 -6.82 7.35
C ALA A 255 -12.57 -7.45 7.11
N PHE A 256 -12.04 -8.14 8.12
CA PHE A 256 -10.73 -8.81 8.08
C PHE A 256 -10.85 -10.33 8.05
N PHE A 257 -9.97 -10.98 7.27
CA PHE A 257 -10.00 -12.43 7.04
C PHE A 257 -8.70 -13.09 7.54
N LEU A 258 -8.80 -14.00 8.52
CA LEU A 258 -7.65 -14.62 9.19
C LEU A 258 -7.15 -15.91 8.52
N ALA A 259 -7.98 -16.55 7.68
CA ALA A 259 -7.78 -17.94 7.23
C ALA A 259 -7.13 -18.10 5.84
N SER A 260 -7.07 -17.06 5.01
CA SER A 260 -6.39 -17.08 3.71
C SER A 260 -5.56 -15.82 3.54
N GLY A 261 -4.36 -15.95 2.98
CA GLY A 261 -3.42 -14.83 2.87
C GLY A 261 -3.83 -13.74 1.87
N ARG A 262 -4.95 -13.86 1.14
CA ARG A 262 -5.46 -12.89 0.14
C ARG A 262 -6.99 -12.96 -0.02
N PRO A 263 -7.69 -11.85 -0.33
CA PRO A 263 -9.14 -11.85 -0.56
C PRO A 263 -9.46 -12.57 -1.87
N SER A 264 -10.50 -13.39 -1.95
CA SER A 264 -10.86 -14.17 -3.15
C SER A 264 -11.95 -13.50 -4.01
N GLY A 265 -12.03 -12.16 -3.97
CA GLY A 265 -13.04 -11.35 -4.64
C GLY A 265 -14.17 -10.89 -3.71
N MET A 266 -14.60 -9.64 -3.88
CA MET A 266 -15.73 -9.00 -3.20
C MET A 266 -16.90 -8.76 -4.16
N ALA A 267 -18.13 -8.71 -3.64
CA ALA A 267 -19.23 -7.97 -4.26
C ALA A 267 -19.83 -6.93 -3.30
N PHE A 268 -19.82 -5.66 -3.68
CA PHE A 268 -20.43 -4.60 -2.88
C PHE A 268 -21.91 -4.44 -3.21
N ALA A 269 -22.75 -4.39 -2.17
CA ALA A 269 -24.19 -4.28 -2.38
C ALA A 269 -24.58 -2.89 -2.93
N PRO A 270 -25.61 -2.80 -3.80
CA PRO A 270 -26.06 -1.53 -4.36
C PRO A 270 -26.47 -0.50 -3.29
N ASP A 271 -26.92 -0.97 -2.12
CA ASP A 271 -27.30 -0.14 -0.99
C ASP A 271 -26.11 0.55 -0.29
N GLY A 272 -24.86 0.18 -0.62
CA GLY A 272 -23.64 0.76 -0.05
C GLY A 272 -23.40 0.40 1.43
N ARG A 273 -24.12 -0.60 1.97
CA ARG A 273 -24.12 -0.94 3.40
C ARG A 273 -23.80 -2.40 3.69
N ARG A 274 -23.65 -3.23 2.67
CA ARG A 274 -23.30 -4.65 2.78
C ARG A 274 -22.26 -5.03 1.74
N ALA A 275 -21.43 -6.02 2.04
CA ALA A 275 -20.56 -6.65 1.06
C ALA A 275 -20.57 -8.16 1.24
N PHE A 276 -20.44 -8.86 0.12
CA PHE A 276 -20.16 -10.27 0.05
C PHE A 276 -18.65 -10.42 -0.04
N VAL A 277 -18.07 -11.09 0.94
CA VAL A 277 -16.62 -11.17 1.16
C VAL A 277 -16.23 -12.60 1.50
N PHE A 278 -14.93 -12.91 1.41
CA PHE A 278 -14.41 -14.17 1.92
C PHE A 278 -14.59 -14.25 3.45
N GLY A 279 -14.98 -15.39 4.01
CA GLY A 279 -15.47 -15.48 5.40
C GLY A 279 -14.76 -16.48 6.29
N GLY A 280 -13.80 -17.26 5.80
CA GLY A 280 -12.95 -18.16 6.60
C GLY A 280 -13.67 -19.33 7.33
N GLY A 281 -14.99 -19.34 7.49
CA GLY A 281 -15.69 -20.34 8.31
C GLY A 281 -17.15 -20.60 7.92
N SER A 282 -17.38 -21.71 7.21
CA SER A 282 -18.38 -22.77 7.43
C SER A 282 -18.17 -23.82 6.33
N GLY A 283 -18.52 -25.08 6.56
CA GLY A 283 -18.09 -26.22 5.72
C GLY A 283 -18.73 -26.34 4.33
N PHE A 284 -19.56 -25.38 3.89
CA PHE A 284 -20.24 -25.44 2.59
C PHE A 284 -19.90 -24.26 1.66
N LEU A 285 -20.07 -23.02 2.13
CA LEU A 285 -19.67 -21.83 1.41
C LEU A 285 -18.79 -20.96 2.30
N ARG A 286 -17.55 -20.71 1.85
CA ARG A 286 -16.55 -19.96 2.60
C ARG A 286 -16.79 -18.45 2.56
N ASN A 287 -17.57 -17.92 1.62
CA ASN A 287 -17.95 -16.50 1.57
C ASN A 287 -19.17 -16.19 2.44
N VAL A 288 -19.24 -14.96 2.93
CA VAL A 288 -20.33 -14.47 3.80
C VAL A 288 -20.75 -13.06 3.38
N ILE A 289 -21.96 -12.64 3.76
CA ILE A 289 -22.35 -11.22 3.70
C ILE A 289 -22.11 -10.57 5.06
N VAL A 290 -21.40 -9.45 5.04
CA VAL A 290 -21.12 -8.60 6.21
C VAL A 290 -21.76 -7.23 6.06
N ALA A 291 -22.02 -6.59 7.21
CA ALA A 291 -22.41 -5.19 7.25
C ALA A 291 -21.18 -4.30 7.03
N MET A 292 -21.31 -3.31 6.13
CA MET A 292 -20.23 -2.42 5.68
C MET A 292 -20.64 -0.94 5.78
N HIS A 293 -21.33 -0.58 6.86
CA HIS A 293 -21.81 0.80 7.04
C HIS A 293 -21.21 1.52 8.25
N GLU A 294 -20.77 0.79 9.28
CA GLU A 294 -20.08 1.34 10.43
C GLU A 294 -19.31 0.22 11.15
N GLY A 295 -18.08 0.51 11.59
CA GLY A 295 -17.27 -0.37 12.43
C GLY A 295 -16.55 -1.50 11.69
N SER A 296 -15.75 -2.24 12.45
CA SER A 296 -14.95 -3.36 11.94
C SER A 296 -15.59 -4.70 12.27
N VAL A 297 -15.68 -5.58 11.27
CA VAL A 297 -16.11 -6.97 11.42
C VAL A 297 -14.86 -7.85 11.42
N ALA A 298 -14.49 -8.39 12.58
CA ALA A 298 -13.51 -9.47 12.64
C ALA A 298 -14.16 -10.75 12.07
N GLY A 299 -13.56 -11.32 11.03
CA GLY A 299 -14.02 -12.58 10.46
C GLY A 299 -14.05 -13.72 11.50
N PRO A 300 -14.91 -14.73 11.34
CA PRO A 300 -14.93 -15.92 12.18
C PRO A 300 -13.53 -16.58 12.29
N PRO A 301 -13.17 -17.21 13.44
CA PRO A 301 -14.03 -17.59 14.56
C PRO A 301 -14.12 -16.58 15.72
N ASP A 302 -13.30 -15.53 15.75
CA ASP A 302 -13.19 -14.59 16.88
C ASP A 302 -13.84 -13.23 16.59
N ALA A 303 -15.07 -13.25 16.07
CA ALA A 303 -15.87 -12.05 15.89
C ALA A 303 -16.05 -11.32 17.22
N HIS A 304 -15.65 -10.05 17.29
CA HIS A 304 -15.93 -9.17 18.43
C HIS A 304 -17.45 -9.13 18.67
N PRO A 305 -17.96 -9.25 19.92
CA PRO A 305 -19.40 -9.39 20.21
C PRO A 305 -20.28 -8.18 19.86
N GLU A 306 -19.73 -7.16 19.20
CA GLU A 306 -20.43 -5.93 18.82
C GLU A 306 -20.75 -5.83 17.30
N GLY A 307 -20.31 -6.82 16.50
CA GLY A 307 -20.63 -6.90 15.07
C GLY A 307 -21.94 -7.65 14.75
N THR A 308 -22.54 -7.36 13.60
CA THR A 308 -23.70 -8.15 13.08
C THR A 308 -23.20 -9.52 12.62
N GLU A 309 -23.86 -10.61 13.03
CA GLU A 309 -23.50 -11.97 12.60
C GLU A 309 -23.47 -12.07 11.06
N PRO A 310 -22.40 -12.65 10.45
CA PRO A 310 -22.33 -12.86 9.01
C PRO A 310 -23.50 -13.70 8.48
N ILE A 311 -24.00 -13.38 7.29
CA ILE A 311 -25.05 -14.19 6.65
C ILE A 311 -24.38 -15.31 5.85
N GLU A 312 -24.56 -16.54 6.32
CA GLU A 312 -24.16 -17.76 5.62
C GLU A 312 -25.27 -18.28 4.70
N PHE A 313 -24.87 -19.06 3.70
CA PHE A 313 -25.75 -19.66 2.70
C PHE A 313 -25.74 -21.19 2.83
N SER A 314 -26.88 -21.81 2.55
CA SER A 314 -27.00 -23.27 2.50
C SER A 314 -27.80 -23.70 1.28
N GLY A 315 -27.60 -24.92 0.82
CA GLY A 315 -28.35 -25.49 -0.28
C GLY A 315 -27.98 -26.94 -0.52
N PRO A 316 -28.87 -27.76 -1.09
CA PRO A 316 -28.49 -29.11 -1.51
C PRO A 316 -27.45 -29.01 -2.63
N LEU A 317 -26.37 -29.79 -2.53
CA LEU A 317 -25.45 -30.02 -3.64
C LEU A 317 -26.15 -30.93 -4.68
N PRO A 318 -26.30 -30.50 -5.94
CA PRO A 318 -26.83 -31.33 -7.02
C PRO A 318 -26.04 -32.64 -7.16
N GLU A 319 -26.72 -33.72 -7.49
CA GLU A 319 -26.13 -35.07 -7.55
C GLU A 319 -24.96 -35.15 -8.53
N GLU A 320 -25.04 -34.46 -9.66
CA GLU A 320 -23.99 -34.34 -10.68
C GLU A 320 -22.67 -33.75 -10.15
N PHE A 321 -22.72 -32.91 -9.10
CA PHE A 321 -21.54 -32.31 -8.51
C PHE A 321 -20.98 -33.10 -7.31
N ARG A 322 -21.73 -34.08 -6.77
CA ARG A 322 -21.28 -34.93 -5.66
C ARG A 322 -20.11 -35.81 -6.05
N GLU A 323 -20.07 -36.26 -7.31
CA GLU A 323 -18.95 -37.06 -7.81
C GLU A 323 -17.63 -36.26 -7.83
N THR A 324 -17.71 -34.95 -8.09
CA THR A 324 -16.55 -34.06 -8.19
C THR A 324 -16.09 -33.53 -6.84
N TRP A 325 -17.01 -33.07 -5.98
CA TRP A 325 -16.66 -32.39 -4.72
C TRP A 325 -16.99 -33.16 -3.43
N GLY A 326 -17.60 -34.34 -3.51
CA GLY A 326 -18.00 -35.12 -2.34
C GLY A 326 -19.25 -34.57 -1.63
N ASP A 327 -19.47 -35.02 -0.39
CA ASP A 327 -20.70 -34.71 0.38
C ASP A 327 -20.65 -33.36 1.12
N GLU A 328 -19.46 -32.79 1.33
CA GLU A 328 -19.23 -31.51 2.05
C GLU A 328 -18.22 -30.65 1.28
N PRO A 329 -18.63 -29.95 0.21
CA PRO A 329 -17.73 -29.13 -0.60
C PRO A 329 -17.36 -27.83 0.13
N GLU A 330 -16.10 -27.41 0.06
CA GLU A 330 -15.68 -26.09 0.56
C GLU A 330 -15.66 -25.07 -0.59
N LEU A 331 -16.83 -24.52 -0.94
CA LEU A 331 -16.96 -23.62 -2.08
C LEU A 331 -16.44 -22.21 -1.76
N ILE A 332 -15.77 -21.60 -2.73
CA ILE A 332 -15.40 -20.18 -2.75
C ILE A 332 -15.96 -19.58 -4.04
N LEU A 333 -16.70 -18.48 -3.96
CA LEU A 333 -17.10 -17.72 -5.15
C LEU A 333 -16.05 -16.66 -5.47
N GLY A 334 -15.49 -16.76 -6.67
CA GLY A 334 -14.73 -15.70 -7.31
C GLY A 334 -15.58 -14.87 -8.27
N ARG A 335 -15.05 -13.71 -8.69
CA ARG A 335 -15.69 -12.78 -9.65
C ARG A 335 -17.13 -12.40 -9.30
N ALA A 336 -17.44 -12.41 -8.00
CA ALA A 336 -18.79 -12.15 -7.53
C ALA A 336 -19.24 -10.73 -7.85
N PHE A 337 -20.54 -10.55 -8.09
CA PHE A 337 -21.17 -9.24 -8.18
C PHE A 337 -22.60 -9.30 -7.68
N TRP A 338 -23.10 -8.16 -7.20
CA TRP A 338 -24.45 -8.07 -6.68
C TRP A 338 -25.43 -7.74 -7.81
N SER A 339 -26.63 -8.31 -7.76
CA SER A 339 -27.73 -7.89 -8.65
C SER A 339 -28.09 -6.42 -8.41
N ARG A 340 -28.49 -5.71 -9.45
CA ARG A 340 -28.92 -4.30 -9.38
C ARG A 340 -30.00 -4.04 -8.34
N ASP A 341 -30.91 -4.99 -8.15
CA ASP A 341 -32.00 -4.89 -7.17
C ASP A 341 -31.60 -5.25 -5.73
N GLY A 342 -30.35 -5.70 -5.50
CA GLY A 342 -29.86 -6.06 -4.19
C GLY A 342 -30.31 -7.43 -3.67
N SER A 343 -31.08 -8.20 -4.45
CA SER A 343 -31.70 -9.45 -4.00
C SER A 343 -30.80 -10.68 -4.14
N ARG A 344 -29.77 -10.62 -5.00
CA ARG A 344 -28.90 -11.75 -5.34
C ARG A 344 -27.42 -11.38 -5.41
N VAL A 345 -26.58 -12.38 -5.17
CA VAL A 345 -25.15 -12.33 -5.55
C VAL A 345 -24.91 -13.40 -6.60
N TYR A 346 -24.36 -13.00 -7.74
CA TYR A 346 -23.91 -13.91 -8.79
C TYR A 346 -22.42 -14.15 -8.65
N GLY A 347 -21.94 -15.31 -9.08
CA GLY A 347 -20.50 -15.58 -9.16
C GLY A 347 -20.19 -16.96 -9.70
N GLN A 348 -18.90 -17.22 -9.81
CA GLN A 348 -18.35 -18.49 -10.26
C GLN A 348 -17.70 -19.21 -9.07
N ALA A 349 -17.99 -20.49 -8.88
CA ALA A 349 -17.28 -21.30 -7.90
C ALA A 349 -15.83 -21.54 -8.36
N GLU A 350 -14.87 -21.38 -7.45
CA GLU A 350 -13.43 -21.60 -7.67
C GLU A 350 -13.17 -23.04 -8.18
N ASP A 351 -12.14 -23.22 -9.02
CA ASP A 351 -11.86 -24.39 -9.88
C ASP A 351 -12.76 -24.59 -11.13
N GLU A 352 -13.44 -23.53 -11.60
CA GLU A 352 -14.10 -23.44 -12.92
C GLU A 352 -15.37 -24.30 -13.14
N TYR A 353 -15.93 -24.94 -12.12
CA TYR A 353 -16.96 -25.98 -12.32
C TYR A 353 -18.43 -25.53 -12.31
N ALA A 354 -18.79 -24.33 -11.84
CA ALA A 354 -20.20 -23.89 -11.84
C ALA A 354 -20.43 -22.37 -11.78
N ALA A 355 -21.46 -21.91 -12.50
CA ALA A 355 -22.06 -20.59 -12.31
C ALA A 355 -23.23 -20.71 -11.32
N ILE A 356 -23.27 -19.83 -10.32
CA ILE A 356 -24.26 -19.88 -9.24
C ILE A 356 -24.84 -18.50 -8.92
N SER A 357 -26.04 -18.50 -8.35
CA SER A 357 -26.62 -17.32 -7.72
C SER A 357 -27.01 -17.61 -6.27
N LEU A 358 -26.86 -16.61 -5.41
CA LEU A 358 -27.19 -16.66 -4.00
C LEU A 358 -28.42 -15.79 -3.76
N ASP A 359 -29.52 -16.36 -3.30
CA ASP A 359 -30.71 -15.60 -2.91
C ASP A 359 -30.49 -15.06 -1.49
N VAL A 360 -30.30 -13.74 -1.37
CA VAL A 360 -29.86 -13.09 -0.12
C VAL A 360 -30.93 -13.20 0.97
N GLU A 361 -32.21 -13.09 0.62
CA GLU A 361 -33.31 -13.16 1.58
C GLU A 361 -33.52 -14.60 2.05
N LYS A 362 -33.49 -15.57 1.12
CA LYS A 362 -33.71 -16.99 1.45
C LYS A 362 -32.48 -17.67 2.03
N ARG A 363 -31.29 -17.07 1.89
CA ARG A 363 -29.99 -17.65 2.25
C ARG A 363 -29.75 -19.00 1.54
N GLN A 364 -30.18 -19.05 0.27
CA GLN A 364 -30.17 -20.27 -0.53
C GLN A 364 -29.23 -20.15 -1.73
N VAL A 365 -28.46 -21.21 -1.96
CA VAL A 365 -27.67 -21.37 -3.19
C VAL A 365 -28.57 -21.90 -4.31
N SER A 366 -28.54 -21.22 -5.45
CA SER A 366 -29.17 -21.65 -6.70
C SER A 366 -28.10 -21.96 -7.73
N TRP A 367 -28.05 -23.21 -8.18
CA TRP A 367 -27.10 -23.69 -9.18
C TRP A 367 -27.63 -23.35 -10.57
N ILE A 368 -26.91 -22.48 -11.31
CA ILE A 368 -27.35 -22.03 -12.63
C ILE A 368 -26.91 -23.07 -13.66
N LEU A 369 -25.62 -23.38 -13.72
CA LEU A 369 -25.11 -24.46 -14.57
C LEU A 369 -23.77 -25.03 -14.11
N GLY A 370 -23.54 -26.30 -14.42
CA GLY A 370 -22.22 -26.92 -14.42
C GLY A 370 -21.41 -26.46 -15.62
N LEU A 371 -20.22 -25.92 -15.33
CA LEU A 371 -19.26 -25.45 -16.31
C LEU A 371 -18.20 -26.55 -16.50
N GLU A 372 -18.42 -27.46 -17.44
CA GLU A 372 -17.29 -28.15 -18.09
C GLU A 372 -16.68 -27.17 -19.10
N GLN A 373 -16.02 -26.12 -18.60
CA GLN A 373 -15.41 -25.12 -19.46
C GLN A 373 -14.22 -25.71 -20.22
N ASP A 374 -14.06 -25.28 -21.47
CA ASP A 374 -12.86 -25.61 -22.23
C ASP A 374 -11.65 -24.98 -21.54
N GLN A 375 -10.57 -25.76 -21.36
CA GLN A 375 -9.41 -25.26 -20.63
C GLN A 375 -8.87 -23.99 -21.27
N GLY A 376 -8.80 -22.92 -20.47
CA GLY A 376 -8.33 -21.62 -20.92
C GLY A 376 -9.35 -20.84 -21.75
N ALA A 377 -10.65 -21.15 -21.67
CA ALA A 377 -11.70 -20.29 -22.20
C ALA A 377 -11.92 -19.03 -21.34
N ALA A 378 -12.56 -18.02 -21.91
CA ALA A 378 -13.06 -16.88 -21.18
C ALA A 378 -14.05 -17.32 -20.09
N PRO A 379 -13.98 -16.71 -18.90
CA PRO A 379 -14.92 -16.95 -17.81
C PRO A 379 -16.35 -16.55 -18.22
N PRO A 380 -17.38 -17.11 -17.55
CA PRO A 380 -18.76 -16.78 -17.87
C PRO A 380 -19.04 -15.31 -17.55
N GLU A 381 -19.80 -14.62 -18.41
CA GLU A 381 -20.11 -13.19 -18.26
C GLU A 381 -21.62 -12.96 -18.39
N TRP A 382 -22.16 -12.16 -17.47
CA TRP A 382 -23.57 -11.80 -17.41
C TRP A 382 -23.83 -10.52 -18.21
N SER A 383 -24.97 -10.46 -18.89
CA SER A 383 -25.40 -9.26 -19.59
C SER A 383 -25.62 -8.11 -18.61
N LEU A 384 -25.49 -6.87 -19.11
CA LEU A 384 -25.64 -5.67 -18.29
C LEU A 384 -27.01 -5.60 -17.58
N ASP A 385 -28.06 -6.16 -18.18
CA ASP A 385 -29.40 -6.25 -17.61
C ASP A 385 -29.67 -7.53 -16.81
N GLU A 386 -28.64 -8.37 -16.60
CA GLU A 386 -28.65 -9.59 -15.78
C GLU A 386 -29.62 -10.68 -16.29
N ARG A 387 -30.04 -10.62 -17.56
CA ARG A 387 -30.98 -11.58 -18.16
C ARG A 387 -30.30 -12.73 -18.88
N LEU A 388 -29.11 -12.50 -19.44
CA LEU A 388 -28.39 -13.46 -20.25
C LEU A 388 -27.02 -13.77 -19.65
N LEU A 389 -26.56 -15.00 -19.88
CA LEU A 389 -25.25 -15.49 -19.46
C LEU A 389 -24.54 -16.09 -20.68
N ALA A 390 -23.35 -15.59 -20.99
CA ALA A 390 -22.50 -16.12 -22.06
C ALA A 390 -21.35 -16.93 -21.48
N TYR A 391 -21.08 -18.11 -22.06
CA TYR A 391 -19.97 -18.98 -21.67
C TYR A 391 -19.56 -19.92 -22.81
N GLN A 392 -18.41 -20.58 -22.67
CA GLN A 392 -17.89 -21.54 -23.66
C GLN A 392 -18.00 -22.99 -23.16
N ARG A 393 -18.35 -23.92 -24.05
CA ARG A 393 -18.39 -25.36 -23.76
C ARG A 393 -18.21 -26.20 -25.03
N GLY A 394 -17.20 -27.08 -25.05
CA GLY A 394 -16.96 -28.00 -26.16
C GLY A 394 -16.58 -27.29 -27.47
N GLY A 395 -15.84 -26.19 -27.36
CA GLY A 395 -15.41 -25.34 -28.47
C GLY A 395 -16.52 -24.46 -29.08
N LYS A 396 -17.61 -24.26 -28.35
CA LYS A 396 -18.78 -23.49 -28.79
C LYS A 396 -19.10 -22.37 -27.80
N LEU A 397 -19.66 -21.29 -28.32
CA LEU A 397 -20.23 -20.22 -27.51
C LEU A 397 -21.71 -20.52 -27.22
N ILE A 398 -22.08 -20.46 -25.94
CA ILE A 398 -23.42 -20.68 -25.45
C ILE A 398 -23.94 -19.39 -24.81
N ILE A 399 -25.21 -19.04 -25.10
CA ILE A 399 -25.93 -17.99 -24.38
C ILE A 399 -27.16 -18.64 -23.72
N ALA A 400 -27.29 -18.45 -22.42
CA ALA A 400 -28.32 -19.02 -21.58
C ALA A 400 -29.07 -17.95 -20.79
N ASP A 401 -30.22 -18.32 -20.24
CA ASP A 401 -30.88 -17.53 -19.21
C ASP A 401 -29.97 -17.42 -17.97
N ALA A 402 -29.75 -16.20 -17.50
CA ALA A 402 -28.82 -15.91 -16.42
C ALA A 402 -29.24 -16.46 -15.05
N LEU A 403 -30.52 -16.82 -14.87
CA LEU A 403 -31.05 -17.33 -13.61
C LEU A 403 -31.21 -18.85 -13.63
N THR A 404 -31.72 -19.41 -14.74
CA THR A 404 -32.00 -20.85 -14.83
C THR A 404 -30.90 -21.65 -15.50
N GLY A 405 -30.02 -21.01 -16.26
CA GLY A 405 -29.03 -21.71 -17.08
C GLY A 405 -29.61 -22.38 -18.33
N ASP A 406 -30.91 -22.17 -18.60
CA ASP A 406 -31.56 -22.73 -19.78
C ASP A 406 -30.94 -22.12 -21.04
N MET A 407 -30.35 -22.99 -21.87
CA MET A 407 -29.72 -22.57 -23.11
C MET A 407 -30.73 -21.96 -24.07
N ALA A 408 -30.49 -20.72 -24.48
CA ALA A 408 -31.28 -20.02 -25.49
C ALA A 408 -30.65 -20.13 -26.88
N VAL A 409 -29.32 -20.02 -26.95
CA VAL A 409 -28.56 -19.99 -28.21
C VAL A 409 -27.29 -20.84 -28.06
N GLU A 410 -26.97 -21.60 -29.12
CA GLU A 410 -25.68 -22.29 -29.29
C GLU A 410 -25.06 -21.87 -30.63
N LEU A 411 -23.82 -21.38 -30.61
CA LEU A 411 -23.09 -20.91 -31.78
C LEU A 411 -21.80 -21.72 -31.97
N ALA A 412 -21.55 -22.15 -33.21
CA ALA A 412 -20.29 -22.75 -33.60
C ALA A 412 -19.26 -21.67 -33.94
N GLY A 413 -18.03 -21.83 -33.47
CA GLY A 413 -16.97 -20.81 -33.60
C GLY A 413 -16.59 -20.23 -32.24
N TYR A 414 -15.39 -19.65 -32.16
CA TYR A 414 -14.75 -19.12 -30.93
C TYR A 414 -14.37 -20.18 -29.86
N PRO A 415 -13.69 -21.29 -30.20
CA PRO A 415 -13.31 -22.31 -29.23
C PRO A 415 -12.23 -21.88 -28.22
N GLY A 416 -11.63 -20.70 -28.40
CA GLY A 416 -10.58 -20.16 -27.55
C GLY A 416 -10.75 -18.66 -27.29
N ALA A 417 -12.00 -18.17 -27.20
CA ALA A 417 -12.22 -16.77 -26.87
C ALA A 417 -11.66 -16.46 -25.48
N ASP A 418 -10.89 -15.37 -25.39
CA ASP A 418 -10.26 -14.90 -24.16
C ASP A 418 -11.11 -13.85 -23.44
N VAL A 419 -12.01 -13.18 -24.16
CA VAL A 419 -12.86 -12.10 -23.61
C VAL A 419 -14.28 -12.22 -24.14
N LEU A 420 -15.23 -12.14 -23.22
CA LEU A 420 -16.65 -11.94 -23.47
C LEU A 420 -17.03 -10.57 -22.88
N ALA A 421 -17.52 -9.64 -23.72
CA ALA A 421 -17.83 -8.28 -23.29
C ALA A 421 -19.24 -7.86 -23.73
N TRP A 422 -20.17 -7.86 -22.78
CA TRP A 422 -21.53 -7.39 -22.99
C TRP A 422 -21.59 -5.86 -23.14
N GLY A 423 -22.35 -5.41 -24.11
CA GLY A 423 -22.65 -4.00 -24.38
C GLY A 423 -24.15 -3.70 -24.30
N PRO A 424 -24.53 -2.44 -24.59
CA PRO A 424 -25.92 -2.01 -24.60
C PRO A 424 -26.80 -2.85 -25.54
N GLY A 425 -28.07 -3.01 -25.15
CA GLY A 425 -29.06 -3.73 -25.97
C GLY A 425 -28.82 -5.24 -26.09
N GLY A 426 -28.00 -5.84 -25.22
CA GLY A 426 -27.70 -7.27 -25.25
C GLY A 426 -26.76 -7.69 -26.38
N ARG A 427 -25.94 -6.75 -26.89
CA ARG A 427 -24.85 -7.08 -27.84
C ARG A 427 -23.68 -7.68 -27.07
N LEU A 428 -23.05 -8.71 -27.64
CA LEU A 428 -21.89 -9.38 -27.07
C LEU A 428 -20.72 -9.28 -28.03
N ALA A 429 -19.58 -8.78 -27.53
CA ALA A 429 -18.31 -8.87 -28.23
C ALA A 429 -17.55 -10.10 -27.74
N VAL A 430 -17.01 -10.86 -28.68
CA VAL A 430 -16.27 -12.10 -28.44
C VAL A 430 -14.90 -11.95 -29.08
N LEU A 431 -13.86 -11.87 -28.24
CA LEU A 431 -12.49 -11.70 -28.70
C LEU A 431 -11.78 -13.05 -28.65
N ASP A 432 -11.46 -13.59 -29.82
CA ASP A 432 -10.71 -14.83 -29.98
C ASP A 432 -9.35 -14.55 -30.64
N PRO A 433 -8.25 -14.57 -29.86
CA PRO A 433 -6.92 -14.26 -30.40
C PRO A 433 -6.46 -15.29 -31.45
N THR A 434 -7.00 -16.51 -31.44
CA THR A 434 -6.65 -17.54 -32.44
C THR A 434 -7.25 -17.22 -33.81
N GLY A 435 -8.40 -16.53 -33.82
CA GLY A 435 -9.09 -16.08 -35.02
C GLY A 435 -8.61 -14.74 -35.55
N GLY A 436 -7.87 -13.96 -34.74
CA GLY A 436 -7.40 -12.61 -35.10
C GLY A 436 -8.54 -11.62 -35.42
N THR A 437 -9.73 -11.88 -34.87
CA THR A 437 -10.99 -11.18 -35.17
C THR A 437 -11.81 -10.97 -33.91
N VAL A 438 -12.73 -10.01 -33.96
CA VAL A 438 -13.71 -9.75 -32.90
C VAL A 438 -15.12 -9.99 -33.45
N GLY A 439 -15.79 -10.97 -32.87
CA GLY A 439 -17.16 -11.32 -33.20
C GLY A 439 -18.17 -10.44 -32.47
N ILE A 440 -19.11 -9.84 -33.19
CA ILE A 440 -20.23 -9.10 -32.61
C ILE A 440 -21.52 -9.88 -32.79
N ILE A 441 -22.13 -10.27 -31.68
CA ILE A 441 -23.26 -11.19 -31.63
C ILE A 441 -24.43 -10.47 -30.96
N ASP A 442 -25.63 -10.63 -31.51
CA ASP A 442 -26.86 -10.30 -30.81
C ASP A 442 -27.14 -11.39 -29.78
N GLY A 443 -26.98 -11.08 -28.50
CA GLY A 443 -27.12 -12.07 -27.44
C GLY A 443 -28.54 -12.62 -27.28
N THR A 444 -29.56 -11.91 -27.78
CA THR A 444 -30.96 -12.34 -27.68
C THR A 444 -31.33 -13.30 -28.80
N THR A 445 -30.87 -13.04 -30.02
CA THR A 445 -31.22 -13.84 -31.20
C THR A 445 -30.16 -14.88 -31.56
N GLY A 446 -28.92 -14.69 -31.11
CA GLY A 446 -27.76 -15.44 -31.57
C GLY A 446 -27.25 -15.03 -32.94
N GLU A 447 -27.80 -13.97 -33.55
CA GLU A 447 -27.39 -13.53 -34.86
C GLU A 447 -25.95 -12.97 -34.81
N HIS A 448 -25.07 -13.56 -35.61
CA HIS A 448 -23.73 -13.02 -35.85
C HIS A 448 -23.87 -11.78 -36.75
N ARG A 449 -23.68 -10.60 -36.17
CA ARG A 449 -23.85 -9.33 -36.89
C ARG A 449 -22.60 -8.99 -37.68
N TYR A 450 -21.43 -9.07 -37.04
CA TYR A 450 -20.16 -8.61 -37.62
C TYR A 450 -18.99 -9.51 -37.21
N GLU A 451 -18.03 -9.66 -38.12
CA GLU A 451 -16.66 -10.14 -37.83
C GLU A 451 -15.70 -8.97 -38.08
N LEU A 452 -15.13 -8.41 -37.02
CA LEU A 452 -14.21 -7.29 -37.13
C LEU A 452 -12.78 -7.82 -37.25
N ASN A 453 -12.06 -7.43 -38.30
CA ASN A 453 -10.67 -7.83 -38.50
C ASN A 453 -9.72 -6.97 -37.65
N VAL A 454 -9.72 -7.22 -36.34
CA VAL A 454 -8.90 -6.55 -35.35
C VAL A 454 -8.10 -7.59 -34.58
N PRO A 455 -6.76 -7.61 -34.68
CA PRO A 455 -5.93 -8.49 -33.88
C PRO A 455 -5.86 -7.93 -32.46
N ALA A 456 -6.83 -8.28 -31.60
CA ALA A 456 -6.93 -7.74 -30.24
C ALA A 456 -5.80 -8.24 -29.32
N ASP A 457 -5.30 -7.38 -28.42
CA ASP A 457 -4.38 -7.78 -27.36
C ASP A 457 -5.15 -8.35 -26.17
N THR A 458 -5.17 -9.67 -26.03
CA THR A 458 -5.84 -10.36 -24.92
C THR A 458 -4.88 -10.76 -23.80
N SER A 459 -3.61 -10.35 -23.86
CA SER A 459 -2.56 -10.82 -22.93
C SER A 459 -2.83 -10.49 -21.45
N ASN A 460 -3.69 -9.50 -21.19
CA ASN A 460 -4.01 -9.01 -19.85
C ASN A 460 -5.48 -9.28 -19.41
N SER A 461 -6.28 -9.98 -20.21
CA SER A 461 -7.74 -10.09 -20.00
C SER A 461 -8.18 -10.98 -18.83
N ARG A 462 -7.29 -11.83 -18.30
CA ARG A 462 -7.68 -12.87 -17.35
C ARG A 462 -7.60 -12.47 -15.88
N GLY A 463 -6.93 -11.36 -15.54
CA GLY A 463 -6.63 -10.96 -14.16
C GLY A 463 -6.74 -9.48 -13.83
N ARG A 464 -7.24 -8.61 -14.71
CA ARG A 464 -7.43 -7.18 -14.37
C ARG A 464 -8.84 -6.72 -14.72
N ASP A 465 -9.28 -5.64 -14.08
CA ASP A 465 -10.46 -4.88 -14.50
C ASP A 465 -10.30 -4.30 -15.93
N ALA A 466 -9.06 -4.16 -16.38
CA ALA A 466 -8.68 -3.67 -17.69
C ALA A 466 -9.07 -4.66 -18.81
N ARG A 467 -10.09 -4.30 -19.61
CA ARG A 467 -10.52 -5.05 -20.80
C ARG A 467 -9.99 -4.40 -22.08
N PRO A 468 -9.54 -5.17 -23.09
CA PRO A 468 -9.06 -4.62 -24.37
C PRO A 468 -10.20 -4.15 -25.29
N TRP A 469 -11.45 -4.13 -24.81
CA TRP A 469 -12.64 -3.78 -25.55
C TRP A 469 -13.54 -2.86 -24.71
N ALA A 470 -14.03 -1.78 -25.32
CA ALA A 470 -15.02 -0.88 -24.72
C ALA A 470 -16.13 -0.54 -25.71
N TRP A 471 -17.37 -0.51 -25.21
CA TRP A 471 -18.55 -0.09 -25.96
C TRP A 471 -18.84 1.38 -25.70
N SER A 472 -19.19 2.15 -26.74
CA SER A 472 -19.79 3.47 -26.50
C SER A 472 -21.10 3.32 -25.71
N PRO A 473 -21.54 4.35 -24.95
CA PRO A 473 -22.75 4.26 -24.13
C PRO A 473 -24.02 3.91 -24.92
N ASP A 474 -24.11 4.35 -26.18
CA ASP A 474 -25.21 4.01 -27.10
C ASP A 474 -25.07 2.62 -27.76
N GLY A 475 -23.89 2.00 -27.68
CA GLY A 475 -23.56 0.71 -28.29
C GLY A 475 -23.35 0.74 -29.81
N GLU A 476 -23.35 1.93 -30.42
CA GLU A 476 -23.19 2.11 -31.88
C GLU A 476 -21.72 2.23 -32.31
N GLN A 477 -20.79 2.39 -31.36
CA GLN A 477 -19.36 2.38 -31.59
C GLN A 477 -18.65 1.47 -30.58
N ALA A 478 -17.41 1.10 -30.91
CA ALA A 478 -16.54 0.37 -30.00
C ALA A 478 -15.08 0.74 -30.19
N ALA A 479 -14.30 0.53 -29.13
CA ALA A 479 -12.86 0.71 -29.11
C ALA A 479 -12.18 -0.61 -28.77
N CYS A 480 -11.08 -0.94 -29.45
CA CYS A 480 -10.33 -2.16 -29.23
C CYS A 480 -8.82 -1.92 -29.19
N VAL A 481 -8.13 -2.48 -28.19
CA VAL A 481 -6.67 -2.50 -28.11
C VAL A 481 -6.13 -3.59 -29.03
N THR A 482 -5.25 -3.22 -29.95
CA THR A 482 -4.60 -4.16 -30.88
C THR A 482 -3.37 -4.80 -30.26
N GLY A 483 -2.92 -5.94 -30.78
CA GLY A 483 -1.68 -6.62 -30.37
C GLY A 483 -0.40 -5.80 -30.58
N GLU A 484 -0.48 -4.67 -31.30
CA GLU A 484 0.61 -3.70 -31.41
C GLU A 484 0.55 -2.60 -30.32
N GLY A 485 -0.45 -2.65 -29.43
CA GLY A 485 -0.67 -1.65 -28.38
C GLY A 485 -1.36 -0.37 -28.87
N GLN A 486 -2.00 -0.38 -30.04
CA GLN A 486 -2.76 0.76 -30.57
C GLN A 486 -4.25 0.60 -30.24
N ILE A 487 -5.05 1.66 -30.42
CA ILE A 487 -6.49 1.63 -30.18
C ILE A 487 -7.24 1.86 -31.50
N GLU A 488 -8.01 0.87 -31.95
CA GLU A 488 -8.91 1.04 -33.09
C GLU A 488 -10.31 1.46 -32.64
N ILE A 489 -10.87 2.48 -33.29
CA ILE A 489 -12.25 2.94 -33.08
C ILE A 489 -13.10 2.47 -34.26
N TRP A 490 -14.22 1.85 -33.97
CA TRP A 490 -15.13 1.23 -34.93
C TRP A 490 -16.55 1.79 -34.80
N SER A 491 -17.18 2.02 -35.96
CA SER A 491 -18.63 2.19 -36.07
C SER A 491 -19.28 0.83 -36.28
N LEU A 492 -20.40 0.58 -35.60
CA LEU A 492 -21.13 -0.69 -35.59
C LEU A 492 -22.55 -0.57 -36.20
N GLY A 493 -22.70 0.33 -37.18
CA GLY A 493 -23.94 0.47 -37.96
C GLY A 493 -24.20 -0.69 -38.92
N GLU A 494 -25.05 -0.51 -39.95
CA GLU A 494 -25.40 -1.59 -40.91
C GLU A 494 -24.18 -2.28 -41.54
N ARG A 495 -23.09 -1.54 -41.73
CA ARG A 495 -21.79 -2.08 -42.11
C ARG A 495 -20.75 -1.53 -41.15
N PRO A 496 -19.96 -2.41 -40.50
CA PRO A 496 -18.96 -1.96 -39.56
C PRO A 496 -17.79 -1.33 -40.32
N GLU A 497 -17.29 -0.22 -39.82
CA GLU A 497 -16.14 0.46 -40.40
C GLU A 497 -15.17 0.93 -39.32
N ARG A 498 -13.87 0.77 -39.59
CA ARG A 498 -12.83 1.33 -38.75
C ARG A 498 -12.77 2.83 -39.01
N LEU A 499 -13.18 3.61 -38.02
CA LEU A 499 -13.19 5.06 -38.07
C LEU A 499 -11.78 5.62 -37.92
N ARG A 500 -11.01 5.10 -36.94
CA ARG A 500 -9.72 5.66 -36.52
C ARG A 500 -8.79 4.62 -35.93
N LEU A 501 -7.51 4.97 -35.92
CA LEU A 501 -6.43 4.29 -35.22
C LEU A 501 -5.74 5.35 -34.36
N LEU A 502 -5.75 5.16 -33.05
CA LEU A 502 -5.17 6.05 -32.05
C LEU A 502 -3.93 5.41 -31.43
N ASP A 503 -3.00 6.24 -30.96
CA ASP A 503 -1.88 5.77 -30.17
C ASP A 503 -2.39 5.26 -28.80
N GLY A 504 -1.97 4.06 -28.41
CA GLY A 504 -2.22 3.55 -27.07
C GLY A 504 -1.26 4.10 -26.03
N ILE A 505 -1.10 3.37 -24.93
CA ILE A 505 -0.24 3.78 -23.82
C ILE A 505 1.18 3.25 -24.00
N ARG A 506 2.17 4.10 -23.76
CA ARG A 506 3.57 3.70 -23.63
C ARG A 506 3.94 3.60 -22.16
N SER A 507 4.69 2.56 -21.80
CA SER A 507 5.36 2.43 -20.51
C SER A 507 6.42 3.50 -20.30
N THR A 508 6.82 3.70 -19.05
CA THR A 508 7.82 4.69 -18.60
C THR A 508 9.24 4.47 -19.14
N ILE A 509 9.51 3.35 -19.82
CA ILE A 509 10.77 3.06 -20.53
C ILE A 509 10.63 3.16 -22.07
N GLY A 510 9.53 3.73 -22.57
CA GLY A 510 9.29 3.99 -23.99
C GLY A 510 8.79 2.81 -24.82
N GLN A 511 8.60 1.62 -24.22
CA GLN A 511 7.96 0.46 -24.85
C GLN A 511 6.43 0.56 -24.73
N TRP A 512 5.67 -0.03 -25.65
CA TRP A 512 4.20 -0.12 -25.50
C TRP A 512 3.85 -0.87 -24.22
N ASP A 513 2.94 -0.32 -23.42
CA ASP A 513 2.30 -1.09 -22.36
C ASP A 513 1.29 -2.00 -23.05
N HIS A 514 1.57 -3.29 -23.16
CA HIS A 514 0.65 -4.24 -23.79
C HIS A 514 -0.47 -4.68 -22.81
N GLY A 515 -0.46 -4.19 -21.57
CA GLY A 515 -1.38 -4.58 -20.50
C GLY A 515 -2.33 -3.48 -20.03
N PHE A 516 -2.79 -2.57 -20.91
CA PHE A 516 -3.80 -1.57 -20.55
C PHE A 516 -5.21 -1.94 -21.02
N GLY A 517 -6.22 -1.38 -20.37
CA GLY A 517 -7.64 -1.57 -20.69
C GLY A 517 -8.32 -0.29 -21.15
N LEU A 518 -9.56 -0.43 -21.63
CA LEU A 518 -10.38 0.66 -22.13
C LEU A 518 -11.68 0.77 -21.34
N GLU A 519 -12.10 2.01 -21.11
CA GLU A 519 -13.41 2.36 -20.56
C GLU A 519 -14.02 3.48 -21.42
N TRP A 520 -15.29 3.38 -21.78
CA TRP A 520 -15.99 4.39 -22.58
C TRP A 520 -17.27 4.86 -21.87
N PRO A 521 -17.13 5.61 -20.77
CA PRO A 521 -18.25 5.97 -19.87
C PRO A 521 -19.22 7.01 -20.44
N ALA A 522 -18.76 7.88 -21.34
CA ALA A 522 -19.53 8.99 -21.89
C ALA A 522 -19.31 9.10 -23.39
N ASP A 523 -20.24 9.71 -24.12
CA ASP A 523 -20.23 9.73 -25.59
C ASP A 523 -18.93 10.31 -26.17
N ASP A 524 -18.31 11.24 -25.45
CA ASP A 524 -17.21 12.06 -25.94
C ASP A 524 -15.85 11.80 -25.26
N VAL A 525 -15.76 10.81 -24.35
CA VAL A 525 -14.52 10.45 -23.64
C VAL A 525 -14.29 8.94 -23.61
N LEU A 526 -13.15 8.53 -24.17
CA LEU A 526 -12.58 7.19 -24.05
C LEU A 526 -11.38 7.25 -23.09
N ILE A 527 -11.29 6.31 -22.17
CA ILE A 527 -10.22 6.23 -21.18
C ILE A 527 -9.37 4.99 -21.46
N ALA A 528 -8.06 5.17 -21.51
CA ALA A 528 -7.08 4.09 -21.54
C ALA A 528 -6.37 4.02 -20.18
N ILE A 529 -6.39 2.84 -19.55
CA ILE A 529 -5.94 2.64 -18.17
C ILE A 529 -4.86 1.54 -18.13
N GLY A 530 -3.61 1.94 -17.91
CA GLY A 530 -2.47 1.04 -17.73
C GLY A 530 -1.95 1.03 -16.30
N SER A 531 -0.89 0.25 -16.03
CA SER A 531 -0.32 0.14 -14.68
C SER A 531 0.39 1.42 -14.21
N HIS A 532 0.78 2.27 -15.17
CA HIS A 532 1.61 3.46 -14.96
C HIS A 532 1.06 4.71 -15.62
N VAL A 533 -0.08 4.63 -16.31
CA VAL A 533 -0.64 5.76 -17.04
C VAL A 533 -2.16 5.65 -17.05
N VAL A 534 -2.84 6.76 -16.81
CA VAL A 534 -4.26 6.94 -17.14
C VAL A 534 -4.36 8.05 -18.19
N ARG A 535 -4.99 7.76 -19.33
CA ARG A 535 -5.14 8.69 -20.44
C ARG A 535 -6.60 8.86 -20.83
N PHE A 536 -7.01 10.10 -21.04
CA PHE A 536 -8.34 10.50 -21.50
C PHE A 536 -8.25 11.01 -22.94
N LEU A 537 -9.09 10.45 -23.81
CA LEU A 537 -9.07 10.68 -25.25
C LEU A 537 -10.45 11.09 -25.75
N ARG A 538 -10.49 11.96 -26.75
CA ARG A 538 -11.69 12.18 -27.57
C ARG A 538 -11.72 11.11 -28.67
N PRO A 539 -12.67 10.16 -28.67
CA PRO A 539 -12.72 9.09 -29.66
C PRO A 539 -12.98 9.62 -31.09
N GLU A 540 -13.66 10.77 -31.22
CA GLU A 540 -13.95 11.39 -32.51
C GLU A 540 -12.76 12.09 -33.16
N THR A 541 -11.89 12.72 -32.37
CA THR A 541 -10.78 13.54 -32.89
C THR A 541 -9.42 12.89 -32.68
N GLY A 542 -9.31 11.95 -31.74
CA GLY A 542 -8.04 11.42 -31.24
C GLY A 542 -7.28 12.38 -30.32
N GLU A 543 -7.89 13.51 -29.95
CA GLU A 543 -7.29 14.48 -29.05
C GLU A 543 -7.08 13.87 -27.65
N ILE A 544 -5.88 14.07 -27.10
CA ILE A 544 -5.57 13.74 -25.71
C ILE A 544 -6.12 14.85 -24.83
N VAL A 545 -7.20 14.57 -24.11
CA VAL A 545 -7.83 15.50 -23.15
C VAL A 545 -6.94 15.66 -21.93
N ALA A 546 -6.39 14.56 -21.43
CA ALA A 546 -5.46 14.54 -20.32
C ALA A 546 -4.60 13.26 -20.36
N ASP A 547 -3.35 13.38 -19.93
CA ASP A 547 -2.40 12.26 -19.87
C ASP A 547 -1.66 12.27 -18.53
N HIS A 548 -1.85 11.21 -17.75
CA HIS A 548 -1.38 11.11 -16.38
C HIS A 548 -0.47 9.90 -16.22
N PRO A 549 0.81 10.02 -16.62
CA PRO A 549 1.79 9.02 -16.28
C PRO A 549 2.23 9.17 -14.81
N PHE A 550 2.53 8.04 -14.19
CA PHE A 550 2.94 7.91 -12.80
C PHE A 550 4.39 7.41 -12.70
N HIS A 551 5.01 7.62 -11.54
CA HIS A 551 6.34 7.11 -11.18
C HIS A 551 7.51 7.69 -12.00
N HIS A 552 7.29 8.82 -12.69
CA HIS A 552 8.40 9.55 -13.26
C HIS A 552 9.30 10.09 -12.13
N ALA A 553 10.60 9.87 -12.28
CA ALA A 553 11.59 10.28 -11.31
C ALA A 553 12.73 11.03 -12.02
N PRO A 554 12.57 12.35 -12.27
CA PRO A 554 13.62 13.16 -12.81
C PRO A 554 14.97 12.97 -12.11
N ALA A 555 16.05 13.01 -12.89
CA ALA A 555 17.39 12.77 -12.36
C ALA A 555 17.84 13.84 -11.34
N ALA A 556 17.23 15.04 -11.43
CA ALA A 556 17.45 16.12 -10.47
C ALA A 556 16.94 15.76 -9.06
N HIS A 557 17.52 16.38 -8.04
CA HIS A 557 16.98 16.28 -6.68
C HIS A 557 15.60 16.92 -6.59
N ARG A 558 14.75 16.36 -5.73
CA ARG A 558 13.41 16.92 -5.46
C ARG A 558 13.51 18.32 -4.83
N PRO A 559 12.60 19.25 -5.14
CA PRO A 559 12.73 20.64 -4.72
C PRO A 559 12.66 20.83 -3.20
N LEU A 560 11.91 19.98 -2.50
CA LEU A 560 11.73 20.09 -1.04
C LEU A 560 12.75 19.26 -0.22
N TRP A 561 13.86 18.85 -0.84
CA TRP A 561 14.93 18.14 -0.13
C TRP A 561 15.70 19.07 0.81
N PHE A 562 15.77 18.73 2.10
CA PHE A 562 16.47 19.51 3.12
C PHE A 562 17.14 18.64 4.18
N ALA A 563 18.42 18.93 4.47
CA ALA A 563 19.31 18.31 5.46
C ALA A 563 19.59 16.80 5.27
N SER A 564 18.57 15.98 5.02
CA SER A 564 18.68 14.53 4.72
C SER A 564 17.35 13.88 4.34
N ARG A 565 16.28 14.66 4.13
CA ARG A 565 14.93 14.16 3.86
C ARG A 565 14.18 15.09 2.92
N ASP A 566 13.18 14.57 2.26
CA ASP A 566 12.20 15.35 1.50
C ASP A 566 11.11 15.85 2.46
N LEU A 567 10.97 17.17 2.61
CA LEU A 567 9.92 17.73 3.46
C LEU A 567 8.51 17.50 2.89
N GLY A 568 8.39 17.26 1.58
CA GLY A 568 7.13 16.92 0.93
C GLY A 568 6.60 15.54 1.31
N ASP A 569 7.48 14.57 1.58
CA ASP A 569 7.09 13.21 1.98
C ASP A 569 6.41 13.17 3.37
N GLN A 570 6.48 14.25 4.16
CA GLN A 570 5.83 14.37 5.45
C GLN A 570 4.36 14.82 5.35
N LEU A 571 3.95 15.34 4.19
CA LEU A 571 2.60 15.82 3.98
C LEU A 571 1.66 14.67 3.61
N ARG A 572 0.37 14.85 3.93
CA ARG A 572 -0.65 13.82 3.68
C ARG A 572 -0.71 13.40 2.23
N LEU A 573 -0.69 14.40 1.34
CA LEU A 573 -0.48 14.25 -0.09
C LEU A 573 0.86 14.92 -0.37
N ASN A 574 1.82 14.17 -0.91
CA ASN A 574 3.10 14.77 -1.26
C ASN A 574 2.89 15.77 -2.40
N PRO A 575 3.17 17.07 -2.21
CA PRO A 575 2.94 18.08 -3.23
C PRO A 575 3.96 18.01 -4.38
N THR A 576 5.00 17.19 -4.27
CA THR A 576 6.09 17.07 -5.24
C THR A 576 5.75 16.02 -6.29
N PHE A 577 5.75 16.43 -7.55
CA PHE A 577 5.48 15.56 -8.69
C PHE A 577 6.41 15.85 -9.87
N ALA A 578 6.55 14.88 -10.76
CA ALA A 578 7.28 15.06 -12.00
C ALA A 578 6.38 15.74 -13.04
N LEU A 579 6.86 16.84 -13.61
CA LEU A 579 6.17 17.52 -14.70
C LEU A 579 6.47 16.85 -16.04
N ASP A 580 7.70 16.40 -16.21
CA ASP A 580 8.26 15.66 -17.34
C ASP A 580 9.42 14.78 -16.88
N GLU A 581 10.19 14.20 -17.81
CA GLU A 581 11.32 13.31 -17.52
C GLU A 581 12.49 14.00 -16.78
N ASP A 582 12.59 15.33 -16.85
CA ASP A 582 13.73 16.11 -16.37
C ASP A 582 13.38 17.08 -15.23
N THR A 583 12.09 17.35 -15.01
CA THR A 583 11.61 18.46 -14.18
C THR A 583 10.76 18.00 -13.01
N TRP A 584 11.23 18.28 -11.80
CA TRP A 584 10.39 18.22 -10.60
C TRP A 584 9.64 19.54 -10.38
N THR A 585 8.40 19.42 -9.91
CA THR A 585 7.50 20.52 -9.56
C THR A 585 6.90 20.28 -8.18
N VAL A 586 6.49 21.33 -7.49
CA VAL A 586 5.72 21.26 -6.25
C VAL A 586 4.43 22.04 -6.42
N ALA A 587 3.28 21.47 -6.03
CA ALA A 587 2.01 22.20 -5.94
C ALA A 587 1.33 21.93 -4.59
N PHE A 588 1.24 22.97 -3.76
CA PHE A 588 0.51 22.93 -2.49
C PHE A 588 -0.98 23.18 -2.70
N GLU A 589 -1.81 22.64 -1.80
CA GLU A 589 -3.27 22.74 -1.88
C GLU A 589 -3.78 24.21 -1.89
N ASP A 590 -3.01 25.14 -1.31
CA ASP A 590 -3.35 26.56 -1.20
C ASP A 590 -3.16 27.37 -2.51
N GLY A 591 -2.52 26.78 -3.52
CA GLY A 591 -2.19 27.43 -4.80
C GLY A 591 -0.73 27.87 -4.95
N THR A 592 0.11 27.65 -3.94
CA THR A 592 1.55 27.90 -4.04
C THR A 592 2.18 26.81 -4.93
N VAL A 593 2.83 27.20 -6.01
CA VAL A 593 3.50 26.28 -6.94
C VAL A 593 4.99 26.63 -7.03
N ILE A 594 5.84 25.61 -7.07
CA ILE A 594 7.28 25.76 -7.31
C ILE A 594 7.59 25.04 -8.62
N ALA A 595 7.95 25.80 -9.65
CA ALA A 595 8.27 25.29 -10.98
C ALA A 595 9.23 26.24 -11.70
N PRO A 596 10.02 25.74 -12.67
CA PRO A 596 10.77 26.61 -13.58
C PRO A 596 9.85 27.60 -14.31
N PRO A 597 10.32 28.81 -14.66
CA PRO A 597 9.51 29.79 -15.38
C PRO A 597 9.16 29.31 -16.80
N GLY A 598 7.99 29.72 -17.32
CA GLY A 598 7.54 29.41 -18.68
C GLY A 598 6.97 28.00 -18.85
N ARG A 599 6.50 27.39 -17.76
CA ARG A 599 5.90 26.05 -17.72
C ARG A 599 4.38 26.08 -17.50
N ASP A 600 3.76 27.22 -17.76
CA ASP A 600 2.37 27.53 -17.41
C ASP A 600 1.37 26.55 -18.04
N ASP A 601 1.54 26.20 -19.31
CA ASP A 601 0.67 25.26 -20.03
C ASP A 601 0.82 23.82 -19.51
N ASP A 602 2.05 23.40 -19.20
CA ASP A 602 2.32 22.08 -18.62
C ASP A 602 1.71 21.95 -17.22
N LEU A 603 1.84 23.01 -16.41
CA LEU A 603 1.23 23.09 -15.09
C LEU A 603 -0.29 23.05 -15.21
N ASP A 604 -0.88 23.84 -16.10
CA ASP A 604 -2.32 23.80 -16.31
C ASP A 604 -2.77 22.43 -16.79
N GLY A 605 -2.00 21.69 -17.59
CA GLY A 605 -2.27 20.31 -18.01
C GLY A 605 -2.26 19.27 -16.88
N ARG A 606 -1.51 19.52 -15.80
CA ARG A 606 -1.34 18.59 -14.66
C ARG A 606 -2.12 19.00 -13.42
N LEU A 607 -2.49 20.27 -13.29
CA LEU A 607 -3.12 20.84 -12.11
C LEU A 607 -4.57 21.23 -12.37
N CYS A 608 -5.40 21.14 -11.33
CA CYS A 608 -6.71 21.80 -11.30
C CYS A 608 -7.00 22.34 -9.89
N TRP A 609 -7.94 23.28 -9.82
CA TRP A 609 -8.65 23.61 -8.59
C TRP A 609 -9.76 22.58 -8.42
N SER A 610 -9.70 21.80 -7.35
CA SER A 610 -10.70 20.81 -7.01
C SER A 610 -11.79 21.43 -6.14
N ILE A 611 -13.02 21.46 -6.66
CA ILE A 611 -14.19 22.00 -6.00
C ILE A 611 -14.95 20.84 -5.33
N ALA A 612 -15.12 20.92 -4.01
CA ALA A 612 -15.76 19.88 -3.21
C ALA A 612 -15.18 18.46 -3.42
N ARG A 613 -13.93 18.36 -3.90
CA ARG A 613 -13.24 17.10 -4.29
C ARG A 613 -13.88 16.34 -5.44
N ARG A 614 -14.88 16.93 -6.12
CA ARG A 614 -15.70 16.26 -7.14
C ARG A 614 -15.54 16.85 -8.53
N PHE A 615 -15.26 18.15 -8.62
CA PHE A 615 -15.26 18.87 -9.89
C PHE A 615 -13.93 19.55 -10.11
N ALA A 616 -13.37 19.41 -11.31
CA ALA A 616 -12.15 20.07 -11.69
C ALA A 616 -12.44 21.47 -12.24
N TRP A 617 -11.65 22.43 -11.81
CA TRP A 617 -11.71 23.80 -12.27
C TRP A 617 -10.33 24.19 -12.84
N PRO A 618 -10.24 24.74 -14.06
CA PRO A 618 -8.95 24.98 -14.72
C PRO A 618 -7.98 25.79 -13.85
N PHE A 619 -6.74 25.31 -13.72
CA PHE A 619 -5.75 25.95 -12.85
C PHE A 619 -5.40 27.36 -13.34
N ARG A 620 -5.25 27.52 -14.66
CA ARG A 620 -4.97 28.80 -15.35
C ARG A 620 -6.03 29.88 -15.14
N TRP A 621 -7.22 29.56 -14.63
CA TRP A 621 -8.26 30.56 -14.31
C TRP A 621 -8.03 31.25 -12.95
N GLY A 622 -7.19 30.69 -12.08
CA GLY A 622 -6.78 31.32 -10.83
C GLY A 622 -5.61 32.29 -10.99
N GLU A 623 -5.41 33.14 -9.98
CA GLU A 623 -4.16 33.90 -9.85
C GLU A 623 -3.02 32.94 -9.48
N GLN A 624 -2.00 32.86 -10.34
CA GLN A 624 -0.93 31.87 -10.22
C GLN A 624 0.18 32.39 -9.30
N SER A 625 0.39 31.70 -8.17
CA SER A 625 1.53 31.95 -7.26
C SER A 625 2.65 30.96 -7.56
N ILE A 626 3.30 31.14 -8.72
CA ILE A 626 4.39 30.26 -9.18
C ILE A 626 5.74 30.88 -8.82
N PHE A 627 6.57 30.10 -8.12
CA PHE A 627 7.90 30.50 -7.69
C PHE A 627 8.97 29.61 -8.35
N PRO A 628 10.15 30.14 -8.65
CA PRO A 628 11.21 29.36 -9.31
C PRO A 628 11.86 28.33 -8.38
N ASP A 629 11.80 28.53 -7.06
CA ASP A 629 12.40 27.63 -6.07
C ASP A 629 11.75 27.80 -4.67
N PRO A 630 12.00 26.86 -3.73
CA PRO A 630 11.47 26.92 -2.36
C PRO A 630 11.91 28.15 -1.57
N ALA A 631 13.10 28.70 -1.84
CA ALA A 631 13.63 29.84 -1.12
C ALA A 631 12.85 31.13 -1.44
N HIS A 632 12.44 31.29 -2.71
CA HIS A 632 11.58 32.38 -3.15
C HIS A 632 10.13 32.19 -2.68
N ALA A 633 9.60 30.96 -2.73
CA ALA A 633 8.26 30.64 -2.25
C ALA A 633 8.11 30.90 -0.74
N GLY A 634 9.17 30.71 0.05
CA GLY A 634 9.14 30.88 1.50
C GLY A 634 8.83 32.29 2.01
N VAL A 635 8.77 33.33 1.17
CA VAL A 635 8.41 34.73 1.55
C VAL A 635 7.11 35.20 0.88
N GLY A 636 6.46 34.36 0.06
CA GLY A 636 5.26 34.70 -0.70
C GLY A 636 4.22 33.58 -0.80
N ALA A 637 4.36 32.50 -0.01
CA ALA A 637 3.43 31.39 0.02
C ALA A 637 2.01 31.86 0.41
N ALA A 638 0.99 31.20 -0.16
CA ALA A 638 -0.41 31.61 0.00
C ALA A 638 -0.96 31.33 1.41
N SER A 639 -0.39 30.39 2.16
CA SER A 639 -0.80 30.07 3.53
C SER A 639 0.37 30.08 4.55
N PRO A 640 0.08 30.39 5.83
CA PRO A 640 1.07 30.32 6.90
C PRO A 640 1.65 28.90 7.12
N GLU A 641 0.92 27.85 6.75
CA GLU A 641 1.37 26.47 6.87
C GLU A 641 2.46 26.16 5.84
N THR A 642 2.20 26.47 4.57
CA THR A 642 3.19 26.37 3.48
C THR A 642 4.40 27.25 3.78
N GLU A 643 4.19 28.47 4.29
CA GLU A 643 5.26 29.37 4.69
C GLU A 643 6.16 28.77 5.79
N ARG A 644 5.57 28.08 6.79
CA ARG A 644 6.33 27.38 7.85
C ARG A 644 7.12 26.19 7.30
N LEU A 645 6.52 25.40 6.41
CA LEU A 645 7.19 24.26 5.77
C LEU A 645 8.40 24.72 4.95
N LEU A 646 8.28 25.86 4.26
CA LEU A 646 9.32 26.42 3.40
C LEU A 646 10.33 27.31 4.14
N ALA A 647 10.06 27.64 5.41
CA ALA A 647 10.94 28.47 6.23
C ALA A 647 12.42 28.00 6.25
N PRO A 648 12.75 26.70 6.25
CA PRO A 648 14.14 26.23 6.22
C PRO A 648 14.93 26.64 4.96
N PHE A 649 14.26 26.94 3.85
CA PHE A 649 14.88 27.33 2.58
C PHE A 649 15.15 28.84 2.47
N ARG A 650 14.60 29.66 3.38
CA ARG A 650 14.72 31.13 3.30
C ARG A 650 16.17 31.61 3.30
N GLY A 651 16.49 32.49 2.36
CA GLY A 651 17.83 33.06 2.21
C GLY A 651 18.90 32.08 1.73
N ARG A 652 18.50 30.85 1.38
CA ARG A 652 19.36 29.81 0.81
C ARG A 652 19.01 29.67 -0.67
N GLY A 653 19.55 30.56 -1.51
CA GLY A 653 19.52 30.30 -2.96
C GLY A 653 20.27 29.00 -3.26
N ARG A 654 19.82 28.24 -4.28
CA ARG A 654 20.36 26.93 -4.74
C ARG A 654 21.62 26.52 -3.95
N THR A 655 21.49 25.60 -2.99
CA THR A 655 22.59 24.69 -2.70
C THR A 655 22.73 23.79 -3.93
N ALA A 656 23.37 24.33 -4.96
CA ALA A 656 24.06 23.54 -5.94
C ALA A 656 25.32 23.02 -5.24
N GLU A 657 25.22 21.84 -4.66
CA GLU A 657 26.36 21.03 -4.24
C GLU A 657 26.10 19.64 -4.83
N THR A 658 26.99 18.98 -5.56
CA THR A 658 28.32 19.29 -6.07
C THR A 658 28.49 18.40 -7.29
N THR A 659 28.83 18.94 -8.45
CA THR A 659 29.43 18.16 -9.55
C THR A 659 30.87 17.80 -9.20
N GLY A 660 31.07 17.13 -8.06
CA GLY A 660 32.34 16.50 -7.70
C GLY A 660 32.44 15.14 -8.38
N ALA A 661 33.66 14.69 -8.67
CA ALA A 661 33.87 13.29 -9.06
C ALA A 661 33.46 12.40 -7.88
N TRP A 662 32.63 11.39 -8.15
CA TRP A 662 32.26 10.35 -7.18
C TRP A 662 33.25 9.17 -7.34
N PRO A 663 33.66 8.49 -6.27
CA PRO A 663 33.26 8.71 -4.87
C PRO A 663 33.86 10.00 -4.28
N PRO A 664 33.17 10.61 -3.30
CA PRO A 664 33.67 11.82 -2.64
C PRO A 664 35.02 11.55 -1.97
N PRO A 665 35.89 12.56 -1.76
CA PRO A 665 37.12 12.37 -0.99
C PRO A 665 36.82 11.72 0.36
N ASP A 666 37.58 10.68 0.73
CA ASP A 666 37.29 9.91 1.94
C ASP A 666 37.79 10.61 3.22
N THR A 667 37.07 11.65 3.64
CA THR A 667 37.41 12.46 4.81
C THR A 667 36.58 12.15 6.06
N ALA A 668 35.46 11.43 5.89
CA ALA A 668 34.61 11.01 7.00
C ALA A 668 35.23 9.86 7.80
N THR A 669 34.82 9.74 9.06
CA THR A 669 35.35 8.80 10.03
C THR A 669 34.27 7.86 10.55
N VAL A 670 34.68 6.76 11.18
CA VAL A 670 33.76 5.86 11.88
C VAL A 670 32.91 6.58 12.94
N ALA A 671 33.43 7.65 13.56
CA ALA A 671 32.68 8.46 14.52
C ALA A 671 31.53 9.24 13.85
N ASP A 672 31.72 9.69 12.61
CA ASP A 672 30.66 10.33 11.81
C ASP A 672 29.56 9.32 11.49
N LEU A 673 29.93 8.07 11.15
CA LEU A 673 28.98 7.00 10.90
C LEU A 673 28.21 6.59 12.18
N ILE A 674 28.88 6.51 13.34
CA ILE A 674 28.21 6.30 14.64
C ILE A 674 27.21 7.43 14.92
N THR A 675 27.58 8.68 14.62
CA THR A 675 26.69 9.83 14.80
C THR A 675 25.44 9.73 13.93
N VAL A 676 25.58 9.29 12.68
CA VAL A 676 24.43 9.05 11.79
C VAL A 676 23.54 7.92 12.30
N VAL A 677 24.11 6.78 12.69
CA VAL A 677 23.32 5.66 13.27
C VAL A 677 22.58 6.14 14.52
N ARG A 678 23.23 6.88 15.42
CA ARG A 678 22.58 7.50 16.59
C ARG A 678 21.43 8.43 16.19
N GLY A 679 21.63 9.25 15.16
CA GLY A 679 20.59 10.16 14.63
C GLY A 679 19.36 9.40 14.15
N THR A 680 19.55 8.27 13.46
CA THR A 680 18.43 7.44 12.99
C THR A 680 17.62 6.80 14.12
N LEU A 681 18.22 6.58 15.29
CA LEU A 681 17.54 6.00 16.45
C LEU A 681 16.60 7.00 17.15
N VAL A 682 16.86 8.31 17.07
CA VAL A 682 15.99 9.34 17.68
C VAL A 682 14.58 9.31 17.09
N ASP A 683 14.48 9.10 15.77
CA ASP A 683 13.20 9.02 15.06
C ASP A 683 12.38 7.77 15.44
N LEU A 684 13.04 6.71 15.92
CA LEU A 684 12.45 5.41 16.28
C LEU A 684 11.98 5.31 17.73
N THR A 685 12.23 6.34 18.56
CA THR A 685 11.81 6.37 19.98
C THR A 685 10.38 6.89 20.22
N ARG A 686 9.54 6.93 19.19
CA ARG A 686 8.15 7.42 19.32
C ARG A 686 7.31 6.46 20.20
N PRO A 687 6.48 6.99 21.13
CA PRO A 687 5.72 6.19 22.09
C PRO A 687 4.74 5.15 21.50
N ASP A 688 4.37 5.30 20.24
CA ASP A 688 3.20 4.72 19.58
C ASP A 688 3.49 3.47 18.73
N SER A 689 4.76 3.06 18.58
CA SER A 689 5.13 1.89 17.77
C SER A 689 5.23 0.59 18.60
N PHE A 690 4.34 -0.37 18.33
CA PHE A 690 4.17 -1.61 19.11
C PHE A 690 5.32 -2.64 18.99
N VAL A 691 6.24 -2.51 18.02
CA VAL A 691 7.27 -3.55 17.69
C VAL A 691 8.72 -3.02 17.70
N TYR A 692 8.94 -1.72 17.91
CA TYR A 692 10.20 -1.03 17.54
C TYR A 692 11.23 -0.82 18.66
N GLY A 693 10.83 -1.02 19.91
CA GLY A 693 11.69 -0.76 21.06
C GLY A 693 12.91 -1.67 21.15
N GLU A 694 12.77 -2.96 20.79
CA GLU A 694 13.84 -3.95 21.01
C GLU A 694 15.04 -3.76 20.09
N TRP A 695 14.81 -3.44 18.81
CA TRP A 695 15.89 -3.20 17.85
C TRP A 695 16.72 -1.95 18.19
N THR A 696 16.05 -0.88 18.64
CA THR A 696 16.74 0.34 19.07
C THR A 696 17.70 0.04 20.22
N VAL A 697 17.25 -0.77 21.17
CA VAL A 697 18.05 -1.18 22.32
C VAL A 697 19.22 -2.07 21.90
N ASP A 698 18.99 -3.07 21.03
CA ASP A 698 20.05 -3.93 20.50
C ASP A 698 21.09 -3.11 19.71
N THR A 699 20.65 -2.17 18.88
CA THR A 699 21.54 -1.29 18.11
C THR A 699 22.41 -0.42 19.03
N LEU A 700 21.83 0.18 20.07
CA LEU A 700 22.60 0.95 21.06
C LEU A 700 23.62 0.08 21.78
N GLN A 701 23.26 -1.16 22.11
CA GLN A 701 24.20 -2.13 22.68
C GLN A 701 25.34 -2.42 21.71
N GLN A 702 25.06 -2.67 20.43
CA GLN A 702 26.08 -2.96 19.44
C GLN A 702 27.00 -1.76 19.18
N LEU A 703 26.46 -0.55 19.13
CA LEU A 703 27.26 0.68 19.07
C LEU A 703 28.18 0.80 20.29
N ALA A 704 27.65 0.54 21.49
CA ALA A 704 28.46 0.57 22.71
C ALA A 704 29.60 -0.45 22.63
N MET A 705 29.34 -1.68 22.21
CA MET A 705 30.37 -2.73 22.05
C MET A 705 31.43 -2.36 21.00
N ILE A 706 31.05 -1.69 19.91
CA ILE A 706 32.01 -1.15 18.92
C ILE A 706 32.88 -0.06 19.54
N CYS A 707 32.30 0.84 20.34
CA CYS A 707 33.07 1.85 21.09
C CYS A 707 34.04 1.22 22.09
N VAL A 708 33.62 0.20 22.85
CA VAL A 708 34.52 -0.55 23.77
C VAL A 708 35.72 -1.10 23.01
N ARG A 709 35.49 -1.73 21.85
CA ARG A 709 36.57 -2.30 21.02
C ARG A 709 37.56 -1.27 20.50
N ARG A 710 37.11 -0.03 20.28
CA ARG A 710 37.94 1.08 19.83
C ARG A 710 38.70 1.76 20.97
N GLY A 711 38.40 1.42 22.22
CA GLY A 711 38.91 2.11 23.41
C GLY A 711 38.14 3.38 23.76
N ASP A 712 37.00 3.63 23.11
CA ASP A 712 36.14 4.80 23.31
C ASP A 712 35.17 4.56 24.49
N ALA A 713 35.71 4.29 25.69
CA ALA A 713 34.93 3.82 26.84
C ALA A 713 33.86 4.82 27.33
N ALA A 714 34.13 6.13 27.20
CA ALA A 714 33.18 7.17 27.56
C ALA A 714 31.93 7.16 26.65
N ASP A 715 32.13 6.98 25.35
CA ASP A 715 31.06 6.91 24.36
C ASP A 715 30.25 5.62 24.52
N ALA A 716 30.94 4.50 24.79
CA ALA A 716 30.29 3.23 25.11
C ALA A 716 29.34 3.35 26.33
N ARG A 717 29.79 4.04 27.39
CA ARG A 717 28.96 4.35 28.56
C ARG A 717 27.77 5.24 28.20
N GLU A 718 27.99 6.30 27.43
CA GLU A 718 26.91 7.21 27.02
C GLU A 718 25.83 6.47 26.23
N LEU A 719 26.24 5.64 25.25
CA LEU A 719 25.34 4.82 24.44
C LEU A 719 24.55 3.82 25.27
N ALA A 720 25.19 3.15 26.22
CA ALA A 720 24.52 2.21 27.13
C ALA A 720 23.47 2.92 28.02
N LEU A 721 23.79 4.13 28.51
CA LEU A 721 22.90 4.89 29.39
C LEU A 721 21.80 5.65 28.64
N ALA A 722 21.94 5.84 27.33
CA ALA A 722 20.91 6.44 26.47
C ALA A 722 19.64 5.59 26.37
N ILE A 723 19.70 4.30 26.72
CA ILE A 723 18.53 3.42 26.78
C ILE A 723 17.58 3.91 27.90
N PRO A 724 16.30 4.22 27.60
CA PRO A 724 15.32 4.65 28.60
C PRO A 724 15.18 3.63 29.73
N GLU A 725 15.08 4.10 30.97
CA GLU A 725 15.12 3.24 32.17
C GLU A 725 14.10 2.09 32.13
N HIS A 726 12.86 2.36 31.71
CA HIS A 726 11.79 1.36 31.59
C HIS A 726 11.98 0.34 30.45
N ARG A 727 13.00 0.51 29.60
CA ARG A 727 13.36 -0.40 28.49
C ARG A 727 14.71 -1.08 28.69
N ARG A 728 15.45 -0.74 29.76
CA ARG A 728 16.75 -1.34 30.04
C ARG A 728 16.59 -2.83 30.35
N ARG A 729 17.28 -3.68 29.59
CA ARG A 729 17.45 -5.09 29.95
C ARG A 729 18.77 -5.25 30.67
N LEU A 730 18.71 -5.80 31.88
CA LEU A 730 19.88 -5.94 32.76
C LEU A 730 20.97 -6.82 32.14
N GLY A 731 20.60 -7.88 31.40
CA GLY A 731 21.55 -8.72 30.70
C GLY A 731 22.37 -7.97 29.64
N GLN A 732 21.76 -7.05 28.89
CA GLN A 732 22.47 -6.26 27.87
C GLN A 732 23.46 -5.27 28.51
N LEU A 733 23.04 -4.59 29.59
CA LEU A 733 23.95 -3.72 30.35
C LEU A 733 25.09 -4.52 30.98
N ALA A 734 24.81 -5.73 31.46
CA ALA A 734 25.82 -6.63 31.99
C ALA A 734 26.84 -7.06 30.92
N ARG A 735 26.41 -7.34 29.68
CA ARG A 735 27.31 -7.65 28.55
C ARG A 735 28.27 -6.50 28.26
N ILE A 736 27.76 -5.26 28.22
CA ILE A 736 28.57 -4.07 27.99
C ILE A 736 29.55 -3.85 29.15
N ALA A 737 29.08 -3.99 30.40
CA ALA A 737 29.92 -3.82 31.58
C ALA A 737 31.01 -4.89 31.69
N LEU A 738 30.70 -6.15 31.33
CA LEU A 738 31.69 -7.22 31.21
C LEU A 738 32.78 -6.85 30.20
N ALA A 739 32.39 -6.41 29.00
CA ALA A 739 33.35 -6.03 27.97
C ALA A 739 34.21 -4.81 28.38
N LEU A 740 33.61 -3.79 28.99
CA LEU A 740 34.33 -2.63 29.54
C LEU A 740 35.34 -3.04 30.61
N GLY A 741 34.92 -3.85 31.58
CA GLY A 741 35.79 -4.31 32.68
C GLY A 741 36.91 -5.22 32.19
N ALA A 742 36.63 -6.13 31.25
CA ALA A 742 37.66 -6.97 30.62
C ALA A 742 38.69 -6.14 29.83
N ALA A 743 38.27 -5.01 29.25
CA ALA A 743 39.16 -4.05 28.61
C ALA A 743 39.88 -3.10 29.59
N GLY A 744 39.63 -3.20 30.90
CA GLY A 744 40.28 -2.41 31.95
C GLY A 744 39.61 -1.06 32.26
N PHE A 745 38.37 -0.84 31.79
CA PHE A 745 37.58 0.38 32.02
C PHE A 745 36.61 0.21 33.20
N ASP A 746 37.16 -0.05 34.39
CA ASP A 746 36.40 -0.43 35.59
C ASP A 746 35.37 0.65 36.02
N ALA A 747 35.72 1.93 35.87
CA ALA A 747 34.86 3.03 36.28
C ALA A 747 33.61 3.14 35.38
N GLU A 748 33.79 2.98 34.07
CA GLU A 748 32.72 2.95 33.08
C GLU A 748 31.88 1.69 33.23
N ALA A 749 32.50 0.53 33.46
CA ALA A 749 31.79 -0.73 33.73
C ALA A 749 30.89 -0.60 34.97
N ALA A 750 31.40 0.00 36.06
CA ALA A 750 30.63 0.22 37.28
C ALA A 750 29.46 1.20 37.08
N ALA A 751 29.66 2.21 36.21
CA ALA A 751 28.62 3.18 35.88
C ALA A 751 27.50 2.58 35.01
N VAL A 752 27.83 1.67 34.09
CA VAL A 752 26.85 0.97 33.24
C VAL A 752 26.06 -0.07 34.05
N PHE A 753 26.68 -0.71 35.05
CA PHE A 753 26.06 -1.77 35.84
C PHE A 753 26.14 -1.55 37.37
N PRO A 754 25.39 -0.56 37.91
CA PRO A 754 25.42 -0.20 39.33
C PRO A 754 24.54 -1.08 40.24
N TYR A 755 23.84 -2.08 39.67
CA TYR A 755 22.75 -2.82 40.31
C TYR A 755 23.15 -3.74 41.48
N ALA A 756 22.26 -3.84 42.48
CA ALA A 756 22.35 -4.75 43.63
C ALA A 756 21.54 -6.05 43.41
N ASP A 757 21.69 -7.07 44.27
CA ASP A 757 21.01 -8.36 44.10
C ASP A 757 19.48 -8.24 44.07
N ASP A 758 18.91 -7.33 44.87
CA ASP A 758 17.46 -7.08 44.90
C ASP A 758 16.94 -6.48 43.59
N ASP A 759 17.81 -5.84 42.78
CA ASP A 759 17.47 -5.27 41.47
C ASP A 759 17.52 -6.32 40.34
N LEU A 760 18.12 -7.49 40.58
CA LEU A 760 18.35 -8.54 39.56
C LEU A 760 17.29 -9.65 39.58
N GLY A 761 16.22 -9.48 40.36
CA GLY A 761 15.20 -10.51 40.59
C GLY A 761 14.47 -11.00 39.33
N ASP A 762 14.42 -10.18 38.28
CA ASP A 762 13.75 -10.48 37.01
C ASP A 762 14.68 -11.14 35.96
N VAL A 763 15.97 -11.35 36.27
CA VAL A 763 16.90 -12.03 35.36
C VAL A 763 16.68 -13.54 35.41
N SER A 764 15.91 -14.06 34.45
CA SER A 764 15.60 -15.48 34.34
C SER A 764 16.20 -16.16 33.10
N ASP A 765 16.68 -15.40 32.12
CA ASP A 765 17.34 -15.96 30.93
C ASP A 765 18.79 -16.35 31.21
N ALA A 766 19.18 -17.56 30.82
CA ALA A 766 20.48 -18.12 31.19
C ALA A 766 21.68 -17.46 30.49
N ALA A 767 21.51 -16.89 29.30
CA ALA A 767 22.56 -16.09 28.65
C ALA A 767 22.76 -14.76 29.38
N ASP A 768 21.66 -14.14 29.85
CA ASP A 768 21.73 -12.94 30.68
C ASP A 768 22.34 -13.24 32.06
N MET A 769 22.04 -14.40 32.66
CA MET A 769 22.70 -14.85 33.91
C MET A 769 24.23 -14.93 33.74
N ALA A 770 24.71 -15.47 32.61
CA ALA A 770 26.13 -15.55 32.32
C ALA A 770 26.76 -14.15 32.18
N ALA A 771 26.09 -13.23 31.49
CA ALA A 771 26.54 -11.85 31.36
C ALA A 771 26.61 -11.13 32.73
N VAL A 772 25.59 -11.30 33.57
CA VAL A 772 25.54 -10.77 34.95
C VAL A 772 26.66 -11.35 35.81
N ALA A 773 26.92 -12.66 35.70
CA ALA A 773 28.01 -13.34 36.40
C ALA A 773 29.38 -12.74 36.04
N GLY A 774 29.60 -12.51 34.74
CA GLY A 774 30.82 -11.90 34.23
C GLY A 774 30.97 -10.44 34.66
N ALA A 775 29.91 -9.63 34.51
CA ALA A 775 29.91 -8.23 34.97
C ALA A 775 30.24 -8.13 36.47
N CYS A 776 29.66 -9.02 37.30
CA CYS A 776 29.99 -9.08 38.72
C CYS A 776 31.46 -9.46 38.96
N ALA A 777 32.04 -10.35 38.15
CA ALA A 777 33.44 -10.76 38.30
C ALA A 777 34.39 -9.58 38.06
N VAL A 778 34.24 -8.89 36.92
CA VAL A 778 35.12 -7.77 36.54
C VAL A 778 34.95 -6.56 37.47
N LEU A 779 33.79 -6.41 38.09
CA LEU A 779 33.52 -5.38 39.10
C LEU A 779 33.96 -5.78 40.53
N GLY A 780 34.65 -6.90 40.71
CA GLY A 780 35.15 -7.36 42.01
C GLY A 780 34.07 -7.91 42.96
N ARG A 781 32.87 -8.22 42.47
CA ARG A 781 31.73 -8.75 43.24
C ARG A 781 31.76 -10.29 43.24
N HIS A 782 32.83 -10.87 43.75
CA HIS A 782 33.17 -12.30 43.57
C HIS A 782 32.09 -13.29 44.04
N GLU A 783 31.52 -13.11 45.25
CA GLU A 783 30.49 -14.03 45.77
C GLU A 783 29.21 -14.03 44.92
N ARG A 784 28.86 -12.88 44.33
CA ARG A 784 27.73 -12.76 43.39
C ARG A 784 28.04 -13.44 42.07
N SER A 785 29.24 -13.21 41.56
CA SER A 785 29.72 -13.84 40.33
C SER A 785 29.65 -15.36 40.40
N GLU A 786 30.11 -15.98 41.50
CA GLU A 786 30.04 -17.44 41.66
C GLU A 786 28.60 -17.97 41.66
N ARG A 787 27.67 -17.28 42.34
CA ARG A 787 26.26 -17.70 42.36
C ARG A 787 25.63 -17.67 40.97
N TRP A 788 25.83 -16.57 40.23
CA TRP A 788 25.28 -16.44 38.88
C TRP A 788 25.95 -17.37 37.87
N PHE A 789 27.26 -17.62 37.97
CA PHE A 789 27.93 -18.63 37.14
C PHE A 789 27.39 -20.02 37.42
N ALA A 790 27.11 -20.37 38.68
CA ALA A 790 26.49 -21.65 39.03
C ALA A 790 25.09 -21.79 38.43
N SER A 791 24.25 -20.75 38.51
CA SER A 791 22.90 -20.76 37.92
C SER A 791 22.91 -20.83 36.38
N ALA A 792 23.75 -20.04 35.72
CA ALA A 792 23.91 -20.12 34.27
C ALA A 792 24.43 -21.50 33.83
N ARG A 793 25.33 -22.09 34.62
CA ARG A 793 25.87 -23.42 34.38
C ARG A 793 24.82 -24.51 34.53
N GLU A 794 23.98 -24.45 35.56
CA GLU A 794 22.87 -25.39 35.77
C GLU A 794 21.90 -25.36 34.58
N ALA A 795 21.54 -24.17 34.10
CA ALA A 795 20.68 -24.00 32.94
C ALA A 795 21.32 -24.56 31.65
N ALA A 796 22.61 -24.33 31.43
CA ALA A 796 23.35 -24.89 30.30
C ALA A 796 23.41 -26.42 30.33
N ASP A 797 23.52 -27.02 31.51
CA ASP A 797 23.59 -28.47 31.70
C ASP A 797 22.24 -29.17 31.55
N ALA A 798 21.13 -28.47 31.80
CA ALA A 798 19.78 -28.97 31.57
C ALA A 798 19.52 -29.31 30.08
N HIS A 799 20.15 -28.57 29.15
CA HIS A 799 20.03 -28.80 27.71
C HIS A 799 21.40 -28.71 27.02
N ARG A 800 22.11 -29.84 26.93
CA ARG A 800 23.49 -29.91 26.43
C ARG A 800 23.69 -29.46 24.97
N SER A 801 22.62 -29.43 24.17
CA SER A 801 22.62 -28.94 22.79
C SER A 801 22.21 -27.47 22.64
N ASN A 802 21.85 -26.79 23.74
CA ASN A 802 21.45 -25.40 23.69
C ASN A 802 22.68 -24.47 23.69
N TRP A 803 23.17 -24.16 22.50
CA TRP A 803 24.34 -23.30 22.31
C TRP A 803 24.06 -21.81 22.51
N GLU A 804 22.80 -21.38 22.52
CA GLU A 804 22.39 -20.00 22.80
C GLU A 804 22.69 -19.61 24.26
N VAL A 805 22.76 -20.59 25.17
CA VAL A 805 23.16 -20.40 26.57
C VAL A 805 24.65 -20.69 26.78
N ARG A 806 25.15 -21.76 26.14
CA ARG A 806 26.54 -22.21 26.35
C ARG A 806 27.56 -21.21 25.86
N LEU A 807 27.40 -20.67 24.65
CA LEU A 807 28.41 -19.75 24.09
C LEU A 807 28.52 -18.44 24.89
N PRO A 808 27.44 -17.77 25.32
CA PRO A 808 27.53 -16.64 26.25
C PRO A 808 28.21 -16.99 27.58
N LEU A 809 27.97 -18.18 28.13
CA LEU A 809 28.66 -18.66 29.34
C LEU A 809 30.16 -18.88 29.10
N VAL A 810 30.54 -19.52 28.00
CA VAL A 810 31.94 -19.68 27.60
C VAL A 810 32.61 -18.31 27.43
N TRP A 811 31.95 -17.40 26.73
CA TRP A 811 32.45 -16.03 26.53
C TRP A 811 32.65 -15.30 27.87
N ALA A 812 31.64 -15.28 28.75
CA ALA A 812 31.74 -14.62 30.05
C ALA A 812 32.83 -15.20 30.95
N LEU A 813 32.98 -16.53 30.99
CA LEU A 813 34.07 -17.18 31.72
C LEU A 813 35.44 -16.79 31.15
N THR A 814 35.55 -16.70 29.82
CA THR A 814 36.80 -16.35 29.13
C THR A 814 37.21 -14.90 29.41
N GLU A 815 36.28 -13.95 29.32
CA GLU A 815 36.53 -12.53 29.64
C GLU A 815 36.90 -12.32 31.11
N CYS A 816 36.49 -13.23 32.00
CA CYS A 816 36.86 -13.22 33.41
C CYS A 816 38.17 -13.95 33.74
N GLY A 817 38.94 -14.41 32.74
CA GLY A 817 40.17 -15.17 32.95
C GLY A 817 39.95 -16.55 33.57
N ARG A 818 38.83 -17.21 33.24
CA ARG A 818 38.46 -18.57 33.71
C ARG A 818 38.47 -19.57 32.57
N GLU A 819 39.55 -19.59 31.80
CA GLU A 819 39.67 -20.37 30.56
C GLU A 819 39.45 -21.87 30.77
N GLN A 820 39.89 -22.41 31.90
CA GLN A 820 39.70 -23.83 32.21
C GLN A 820 38.22 -24.19 32.38
N GLN A 821 37.44 -23.33 33.03
CA GLN A 821 35.99 -23.54 33.18
C GLN A 821 35.25 -23.33 31.85
N ALA A 822 35.66 -22.32 31.08
CA ALA A 822 35.14 -22.06 29.74
C ALA A 822 35.34 -23.27 28.82
N ARG A 823 36.54 -23.88 28.86
CA ARG A 823 36.86 -25.09 28.08
C ARG A 823 35.99 -26.29 28.47
N VAL A 824 35.74 -26.50 29.76
CA VAL A 824 34.86 -27.57 30.23
C VAL A 824 33.43 -27.40 29.70
N VAL A 825 32.87 -26.20 29.77
CA VAL A 825 31.52 -25.90 29.22
C VAL A 825 31.45 -26.15 27.71
N LEU A 826 32.52 -25.78 26.98
CA LEU A 826 32.63 -26.01 25.53
C LEU A 826 32.73 -27.50 25.18
N ASP A 827 33.51 -28.27 25.93
CA ASP A 827 33.78 -29.69 25.67
C ASP A 827 32.59 -30.60 26.01
N GLU A 828 31.74 -30.20 26.94
CA GLU A 828 30.55 -30.97 27.35
C GLU A 828 29.31 -30.68 26.50
N GLY A 829 29.36 -29.67 25.61
CA GLY A 829 28.28 -29.36 24.67
C GLY A 829 28.14 -30.43 23.59
N VAL A 830 26.92 -30.67 23.12
CA VAL A 830 26.61 -31.65 22.07
C VAL A 830 25.98 -30.95 20.88
N GLY A 831 26.30 -31.39 19.66
CA GLY A 831 25.84 -30.74 18.43
C GLY A 831 26.58 -29.42 18.13
N THR A 832 25.97 -28.55 17.33
CA THR A 832 26.58 -27.31 16.84
C THR A 832 25.66 -26.11 17.06
N PRO A 833 26.20 -24.88 17.21
CA PRO A 833 25.38 -23.68 17.32
C PRO A 833 24.63 -23.41 16.00
N GLY A 834 23.33 -23.16 16.08
CA GLY A 834 22.50 -22.82 14.92
C GLY A 834 22.79 -21.41 14.39
N GLY A 835 22.96 -21.30 13.07
CA GLY A 835 22.85 -20.06 12.28
C GLY A 835 23.79 -18.88 12.60
N ARG A 836 23.63 -17.81 11.81
CA ARG A 836 24.49 -16.61 11.78
C ARG A 836 24.50 -15.79 13.09
N HIS A 837 23.51 -15.97 13.96
CA HIS A 837 23.28 -15.13 15.14
C HIS A 837 24.15 -15.50 16.35
N HIS A 838 24.73 -16.70 16.39
CA HIS A 838 25.56 -17.14 17.52
C HIS A 838 26.91 -17.74 17.09
N GLY A 839 26.94 -18.51 16.00
CA GLY A 839 28.16 -19.15 15.52
C GLY A 839 29.20 -18.15 15.00
N VAL A 840 28.82 -17.28 14.07
CA VAL A 840 29.77 -16.38 13.39
C VAL A 840 30.29 -15.26 14.31
N PRO A 841 29.48 -14.62 15.18
CA PRO A 841 30.01 -13.71 16.20
C PRO A 841 31.08 -14.35 17.09
N TRP A 842 30.88 -15.61 17.48
CA TRP A 842 31.85 -16.38 18.25
C TRP A 842 33.13 -16.68 17.45
N LEU A 843 33.01 -17.03 16.17
CA LEU A 843 34.18 -17.17 15.28
C LEU A 843 35.00 -15.87 15.24
N VAL A 844 34.35 -14.73 15.01
CA VAL A 844 35.00 -13.42 14.98
C VAL A 844 35.71 -13.11 16.30
N TYR A 845 35.09 -13.45 17.43
CA TYR A 845 35.71 -13.34 18.75
C TYR A 845 36.99 -14.19 18.88
N LEU A 846 36.95 -15.47 18.49
CA LEU A 846 38.10 -16.37 18.54
C LEU A 846 39.25 -15.90 17.63
N LEU A 847 38.93 -15.46 16.41
CA LEU A 847 39.91 -14.93 15.47
C LEU A 847 40.60 -13.68 16.02
N ARG A 848 39.85 -12.78 16.68
CA ARG A 848 40.41 -11.58 17.33
C ARG A 848 41.38 -11.94 18.45
N ARG A 849 41.10 -13.01 19.20
CA ARG A 849 41.98 -13.51 20.26
C ARG A 849 43.17 -14.31 19.76
N GLY A 850 43.24 -14.60 18.46
CA GLY A 850 44.30 -15.43 17.87
C GLY A 850 44.14 -16.92 18.15
N GLU A 851 42.94 -17.38 18.50
CA GLU A 851 42.64 -18.79 18.84
C GLU A 851 42.45 -19.64 17.57
N THR A 852 43.37 -19.54 16.61
CA THR A 852 43.25 -20.15 15.28
C THR A 852 43.23 -21.67 15.31
N GLU A 853 43.92 -22.29 16.28
CA GLU A 853 43.92 -23.75 16.45
C GLU A 853 42.59 -24.26 17.00
N LEU A 854 41.94 -23.50 17.88
CA LEU A 854 40.58 -23.83 18.33
C LEU A 854 39.59 -23.69 17.17
N VAL A 855 39.69 -22.65 16.36
CA VAL A 855 38.87 -22.50 15.15
C VAL A 855 39.08 -23.68 14.19
N ARG A 856 40.33 -24.12 14.01
CA ARG A 856 40.68 -25.31 13.22
C ARG A 856 40.02 -26.58 13.77
N GLU A 857 40.08 -26.80 15.08
CA GLU A 857 39.42 -27.92 15.78
C GLU A 857 37.89 -27.91 15.51
N LEU A 858 37.25 -26.74 15.63
CA LEU A 858 35.80 -26.59 15.45
C LEU A 858 35.36 -26.84 14.00
N ILE A 859 36.06 -26.25 13.01
CA ILE A 859 35.76 -26.45 11.58
C ILE A 859 36.04 -27.89 11.15
N GLY A 860 37.13 -28.49 11.63
CA GLY A 860 37.59 -29.81 11.19
C GLY A 860 37.07 -30.96 12.05
N GLU A 861 37.63 -31.11 13.25
CA GLU A 861 37.47 -32.31 14.09
C GLU A 861 36.08 -32.44 14.74
N ARG A 862 35.41 -31.32 15.00
CA ARG A 862 34.07 -31.30 15.61
C ARG A 862 32.90 -31.12 14.64
N SER A 863 33.18 -31.02 13.34
CA SER A 863 32.15 -30.95 12.31
C SER A 863 32.01 -32.32 11.63
N GLU A 864 30.80 -32.90 11.60
CA GLU A 864 30.59 -34.18 10.91
C GLU A 864 30.84 -34.04 9.40
N PRO A 865 31.45 -35.04 8.72
CA PRO A 865 31.56 -35.06 7.27
C PRO A 865 30.17 -35.09 6.62
N ASN A 866 29.99 -34.42 5.48
CA ASN A 866 28.70 -34.39 4.79
C ASN A 866 28.24 -35.81 4.38
N ASP A 867 26.93 -36.06 4.43
CA ASP A 867 26.31 -37.19 3.72
C ASP A 867 26.38 -36.91 2.21
N PRO A 868 27.05 -37.75 1.40
CA PRO A 868 27.14 -37.55 -0.05
C PRO A 868 25.77 -37.55 -0.75
N ASN A 869 24.69 -38.00 -0.08
CA ASN A 869 23.32 -37.95 -0.59
C ASN A 869 22.54 -36.67 -0.21
N LYS A 870 23.11 -35.76 0.61
CA LYS A 870 22.47 -34.50 1.04
C LYS A 870 23.43 -33.30 1.00
N PRO A 871 23.92 -32.89 -0.18
CA PRO A 871 25.07 -31.97 -0.30
C PRO A 871 24.85 -30.51 0.16
N HIS A 872 23.65 -30.10 0.62
CA HIS A 872 23.31 -28.67 0.81
C HIS A 872 22.62 -28.30 2.13
N ALA A 873 22.73 -29.11 3.19
CA ALA A 873 22.16 -28.76 4.50
C ALA A 873 23.10 -27.85 5.31
N PHE A 874 23.03 -26.53 5.12
CA PHE A 874 23.64 -25.54 6.03
C PHE A 874 22.94 -25.56 7.41
N GLY A 875 23.68 -25.31 8.50
CA GLY A 875 23.15 -25.24 9.87
C GLY A 875 23.32 -26.52 10.71
N VAL A 876 24.19 -27.43 10.29
CA VAL A 876 24.47 -28.70 11.01
C VAL A 876 25.92 -28.75 11.52
N ARG A 877 26.82 -27.88 11.02
CA ARG A 877 28.25 -27.87 11.32
C ARG A 877 28.70 -26.53 11.90
N TRP A 878 29.89 -26.51 12.52
CA TRP A 878 30.45 -25.28 13.04
C TRP A 878 30.83 -24.35 11.90
N PHE A 879 30.29 -23.13 11.92
CA PHE A 879 30.63 -22.05 11.00
C PHE A 879 30.39 -22.39 9.52
N ASP A 880 29.31 -23.12 9.18
CA ASP A 880 29.13 -23.66 7.83
C ASP A 880 28.53 -22.68 6.80
N ASP A 881 28.24 -21.43 7.17
CA ASP A 881 27.70 -20.42 6.25
C ASP A 881 28.75 -19.51 5.59
N TRP A 882 28.36 -18.81 4.52
CA TRP A 882 29.24 -17.91 3.76
C TRP A 882 29.70 -16.66 4.54
N THR A 883 29.01 -16.28 5.62
CA THR A 883 29.43 -15.20 6.51
C THR A 883 30.70 -15.61 7.28
N ALA A 884 30.82 -16.89 7.66
CA ALA A 884 32.05 -17.42 8.24
C ALA A 884 33.23 -17.36 7.25
N ALA A 885 33.01 -17.71 5.98
CA ALA A 885 34.04 -17.58 4.94
C ALA A 885 34.49 -16.11 4.76
N ARG A 886 33.55 -15.15 4.79
CA ARG A 886 33.86 -13.71 4.78
C ARG A 886 34.66 -13.28 6.00
N ALA A 887 34.31 -13.78 7.20
CA ALA A 887 35.05 -13.51 8.42
C ALA A 887 36.50 -14.06 8.35
N LEU A 888 36.70 -15.30 7.91
CA LEU A 888 38.04 -15.88 7.72
C LEU A 888 38.88 -15.08 6.71
N THR A 889 38.24 -14.57 5.66
CA THR A 889 38.88 -13.70 4.67
C THR A 889 39.28 -12.36 5.27
N ALA A 890 38.37 -11.69 5.96
CA ALA A 890 38.59 -10.37 6.58
C ALA A 890 39.70 -10.38 7.64
N TYR A 891 39.88 -11.51 8.33
CA TYR A 891 40.93 -11.71 9.34
C TYR A 891 42.21 -12.35 8.78
N GLY A 892 42.34 -12.46 7.45
CA GLY A 892 43.55 -12.95 6.80
C GLY A 892 43.90 -14.40 7.17
N GLN A 893 42.91 -15.30 7.14
CA GLN A 893 43.08 -16.71 7.53
C GLN A 893 43.00 -17.65 6.32
N PRO A 894 43.97 -17.64 5.40
CA PRO A 894 43.89 -18.42 4.16
C PRO A 894 43.86 -19.93 4.41
N ASP A 895 44.58 -20.43 5.41
CA ASP A 895 44.61 -21.86 5.72
C ASP A 895 43.30 -22.37 6.34
N LEU A 896 42.68 -21.56 7.21
CA LEU A 896 41.36 -21.87 7.77
C LEU A 896 40.26 -21.74 6.71
N LEU A 897 40.39 -20.77 5.79
CA LEU A 897 39.46 -20.61 4.66
C LEU A 897 39.53 -21.78 3.68
N ARG A 898 40.73 -22.32 3.41
CA ARG A 898 40.89 -23.56 2.63
C ARG A 898 40.26 -24.75 3.34
N LEU A 899 40.55 -24.93 4.64
CA LEU A 899 39.94 -25.99 5.45
C LEU A 899 38.41 -25.88 5.43
N TRP A 900 37.87 -24.67 5.61
CA TRP A 900 36.43 -24.42 5.52
C TRP A 900 35.86 -24.82 4.16
N GLY A 901 36.54 -24.44 3.07
CA GLY A 901 36.14 -24.82 1.70
C GLY A 901 36.17 -26.33 1.47
N ASP A 902 37.18 -27.01 2.00
CA ASP A 902 37.34 -28.47 1.90
C ASP A 902 36.23 -29.21 2.66
N ILE A 903 35.91 -28.78 3.88
CA ILE A 903 34.86 -29.38 4.73
C ILE A 903 33.46 -29.10 4.17
N ASN A 904 33.23 -27.91 3.60
CA ASN A 904 31.93 -27.51 3.07
C ASN A 904 31.77 -27.79 1.56
N TRP A 905 32.77 -28.38 0.90
CA TRP A 905 32.85 -28.57 -0.56
C TRP A 905 32.55 -27.30 -1.37
N ALA A 906 33.01 -26.16 -0.85
CA ALA A 906 32.79 -24.84 -1.42
C ALA A 906 34.06 -24.32 -2.10
N THR A 907 33.91 -23.66 -3.24
CA THR A 907 35.04 -23.06 -3.96
C THR A 907 35.32 -21.64 -3.46
N VAL A 908 36.46 -21.44 -2.79
CA VAL A 908 36.89 -20.14 -2.23
C VAL A 908 37.84 -19.34 -3.14
N ARG A 909 37.81 -19.60 -4.45
CA ARG A 909 38.79 -19.03 -5.43
C ARG A 909 38.82 -17.50 -5.46
N ARG A 910 37.71 -16.84 -5.17
CA ARG A 910 37.61 -15.37 -5.16
C ARG A 910 38.20 -14.77 -3.88
N ASP A 911 37.93 -15.40 -2.74
CA ASP A 911 38.24 -14.85 -1.42
C ASP A 911 39.65 -15.23 -0.95
N LEU A 912 40.17 -16.37 -1.39
CA LEU A 912 41.49 -16.88 -0.98
C LEU A 912 42.64 -15.92 -1.30
N PRO A 913 42.76 -15.33 -2.51
CA PRO A 913 43.80 -14.34 -2.80
C PRO A 913 43.70 -13.09 -1.91
N VAL A 914 42.48 -12.71 -1.52
CA VAL A 914 42.25 -11.58 -0.61
C VAL A 914 42.73 -11.92 0.79
N ALA A 915 42.41 -13.11 1.30
CA ALA A 915 42.87 -13.60 2.58
C ALA A 915 44.40 -13.74 2.65
N GLU A 916 45.03 -14.27 1.59
CA GLU A 916 46.49 -14.41 1.48
C GLU A 916 47.20 -13.05 1.51
N ARG A 917 46.65 -12.07 0.79
CA ARG A 917 47.17 -10.70 0.80
C ARG A 917 47.02 -10.06 2.17
N ILE A 918 45.86 -10.16 2.82
CA ILE A 918 45.66 -9.63 4.18
C ILE A 918 46.62 -10.31 5.18
N ALA A 919 46.85 -11.62 5.05
CA ALA A 919 47.81 -12.34 5.88
C ALA A 919 49.25 -11.86 5.67
N ALA A 920 49.63 -11.50 4.45
CA ALA A 920 50.98 -11.06 4.10
C ALA A 920 51.25 -9.58 4.37
N GLU A 921 50.28 -8.71 4.07
CA GLU A 921 50.44 -7.25 4.01
C GLU A 921 49.67 -6.52 5.11
N GLY A 922 48.81 -7.22 5.84
CA GLY A 922 47.84 -6.63 6.76
C GLY A 922 46.58 -6.13 6.05
N ARG A 923 45.58 -5.73 6.84
CA ARG A 923 44.33 -5.19 6.29
C ARG A 923 44.59 -3.79 5.70
N PRO A 924 44.19 -3.51 4.45
CA PRO A 924 44.34 -2.19 3.85
C PRO A 924 43.54 -1.14 4.64
N THR A 925 44.08 0.07 4.75
CA THR A 925 43.49 1.20 5.49
C THR A 925 42.51 2.03 4.66
N GLY A 926 42.25 1.65 3.40
CA GLY A 926 41.36 2.34 2.47
C GLY A 926 41.16 1.57 1.16
N PRO A 927 40.30 2.07 0.27
CA PRO A 927 39.93 1.39 -0.98
C PRO A 927 41.10 1.36 -1.98
N THR A 928 41.21 0.28 -2.78
CA THR A 928 42.14 0.21 -3.91
C THR A 928 41.61 0.96 -5.14
N ASP A 929 42.48 1.32 -6.08
CA ASP A 929 42.07 2.01 -7.32
C ASP A 929 40.98 1.23 -8.10
N ASP A 930 41.12 -0.10 -8.19
CA ASP A 930 40.12 -0.96 -8.84
C ASP A 930 38.75 -0.94 -8.11
N GLN A 931 38.77 -0.88 -6.77
CA GLN A 931 37.56 -0.76 -5.96
C GLN A 931 36.89 0.60 -6.16
N LEU A 932 37.68 1.68 -6.25
CA LEU A 932 37.16 3.01 -6.55
C LEU A 932 36.52 3.09 -7.94
N ILE A 933 37.13 2.45 -8.95
CA ILE A 933 36.59 2.36 -10.31
C ILE A 933 35.25 1.60 -10.31
N ASP A 934 35.20 0.44 -9.64
CA ASP A 934 33.99 -0.38 -9.56
C ASP A 934 32.85 0.36 -8.83
N LEU A 935 33.15 0.97 -7.67
CA LEU A 935 32.20 1.80 -6.95
C LEU A 935 31.66 2.92 -7.86
N THR A 936 32.54 3.60 -8.61
CA THR A 936 32.13 4.70 -9.50
C THR A 936 31.15 4.23 -10.58
N ALA A 937 31.42 3.06 -11.16
CA ALA A 937 30.53 2.46 -12.16
C ALA A 937 29.17 2.08 -11.55
N GLN A 938 29.15 1.52 -10.34
CA GLN A 938 27.92 1.16 -9.63
C GLN A 938 27.08 2.40 -9.29
N HIS A 939 27.69 3.45 -8.74
CA HIS A 939 27.00 4.71 -8.42
C HIS A 939 26.40 5.36 -9.68
N ALA A 940 27.17 5.41 -10.79
CA ALA A 940 26.66 5.93 -12.06
C ALA A 940 25.46 5.12 -12.61
N GLY A 941 25.38 3.82 -12.28
CA GLY A 941 24.26 2.95 -12.64
C GLY A 941 22.97 3.29 -11.89
N LEU A 942 23.05 3.81 -10.66
CA LEU A 942 21.88 4.12 -9.83
C LEU A 942 20.94 5.15 -10.46
N ALA A 943 21.47 6.08 -11.25
CA ALA A 943 20.67 7.11 -11.92
C ALA A 943 19.68 6.55 -12.96
N LYS A 944 19.91 5.33 -13.44
CA LYS A 944 19.12 4.69 -14.52
C LYS A 944 18.02 3.77 -14.00
N LEU A 945 17.85 3.66 -12.68
CA LEU A 945 16.97 2.69 -12.05
C LEU A 945 15.67 3.33 -11.56
N PRO A 946 14.52 2.62 -11.64
CA PRO A 946 13.26 3.04 -11.02
C PRO A 946 13.39 3.26 -9.50
N LYS A 947 12.57 4.12 -8.89
CA LYS A 947 12.70 4.56 -7.48
C LYS A 947 12.88 3.41 -6.49
N ALA A 948 11.99 2.41 -6.50
CA ALA A 948 12.06 1.28 -5.58
C ALA A 948 13.36 0.46 -5.77
N THR A 949 13.71 0.17 -7.02
CA THR A 949 14.96 -0.52 -7.36
C THR A 949 16.19 0.32 -6.98
N LYS A 950 16.17 1.62 -7.23
CA LYS A 950 17.25 2.56 -6.92
C LYS A 950 17.55 2.61 -5.42
N ARG A 951 16.53 2.55 -4.56
CA ARG A 951 16.72 2.51 -3.10
C ARG A 951 17.45 1.24 -2.65
N ARG A 952 16.99 0.07 -3.12
CA ARG A 952 17.65 -1.21 -2.88
C ARG A 952 19.08 -1.23 -3.40
N GLU A 953 19.30 -0.76 -4.62
CA GLU A 953 20.64 -0.75 -5.19
C GLU A 953 21.55 0.28 -4.50
N SER A 954 21.02 1.41 -4.02
CA SER A 954 21.79 2.36 -3.20
C SER A 954 22.30 1.72 -1.90
N ALA A 955 21.48 0.87 -1.26
CA ALA A 955 21.91 0.08 -0.11
C ALA A 955 23.01 -0.93 -0.46
N ASN A 956 22.95 -1.56 -1.64
CA ASN A 956 24.02 -2.44 -2.13
C ASN A 956 25.33 -1.69 -2.36
N VAL A 957 25.28 -0.54 -3.03
CA VAL A 957 26.49 0.28 -3.26
C VAL A 957 27.06 0.79 -1.93
N ALA A 958 26.20 1.13 -0.96
CA ALA A 958 26.65 1.54 0.38
C ALA A 958 27.36 0.38 1.12
N ARG A 959 26.83 -0.85 1.04
CA ARG A 959 27.52 -2.03 1.59
C ARG A 959 28.87 -2.28 0.91
N ASN A 960 28.94 -2.16 -0.41
CA ASN A 960 30.19 -2.31 -1.15
C ASN A 960 31.21 -1.22 -0.77
N ALA A 961 30.76 0.02 -0.61
CA ALA A 961 31.61 1.11 -0.12
C ALA A 961 32.16 0.80 1.29
N ALA A 962 31.33 0.24 2.17
CA ALA A 962 31.74 -0.19 3.50
C ALA A 962 32.77 -1.33 3.48
N GLU A 963 32.62 -2.32 2.59
CA GLU A 963 33.61 -3.38 2.37
C GLU A 963 34.97 -2.83 1.91
N CYS A 964 34.95 -1.76 1.13
CA CYS A 964 36.16 -1.06 0.68
C CYS A 964 36.73 -0.11 1.75
N GLY A 965 36.04 0.06 2.89
CA GLY A 965 36.43 0.97 3.97
C GLY A 965 36.17 2.45 3.68
N HIS A 966 35.37 2.78 2.65
CA HIS A 966 35.16 4.16 2.20
C HIS A 966 33.97 4.82 2.91
N VAL A 967 34.22 5.43 4.07
CA VAL A 967 33.17 5.96 4.95
C VAL A 967 32.36 7.08 4.29
N SER A 968 33.02 7.98 3.58
CA SER A 968 32.36 9.15 2.98
C SER A 968 31.39 8.76 1.87
N ALA A 969 31.71 7.72 1.10
CA ALA A 969 30.81 7.17 0.09
C ALA A 969 29.60 6.45 0.73
N VAL A 970 29.79 5.77 1.86
CA VAL A 970 28.66 5.21 2.64
C VAL A 970 27.72 6.34 3.05
N LEU A 971 28.24 7.39 3.69
CA LEU A 971 27.44 8.50 4.19
C LEU A 971 26.69 9.25 3.07
N ASP A 972 27.31 9.38 1.89
CA ASP A 972 26.70 9.98 0.70
C ASP A 972 25.53 9.15 0.13
N LEU A 973 25.59 7.82 0.27
CA LEU A 973 24.58 6.89 -0.25
C LEU A 973 23.41 6.65 0.72
N LEU A 974 23.62 6.76 2.03
CA LEU A 974 22.58 6.54 3.07
C LEU A 974 21.29 7.35 2.85
N PRO A 975 21.30 8.60 2.36
CA PRO A 975 20.06 9.32 2.07
C PRO A 975 19.23 8.68 0.94
N GLY A 976 19.88 7.96 0.02
CA GLY A 976 19.23 7.28 -1.12
C GLY A 976 18.66 5.89 -0.80
N THR A 977 18.86 5.36 0.41
CA THR A 977 18.32 4.06 0.85
C THR A 977 16.87 4.20 1.36
N GLU A 978 16.22 3.09 1.70
CA GLU A 978 14.86 3.10 2.24
C GLU A 978 14.81 3.83 3.60
N GLU A 979 13.77 4.63 3.82
CA GLU A 979 13.49 5.17 5.16
C GLU A 979 12.88 4.07 6.02
N SER A 980 13.15 4.09 7.32
CA SER A 980 12.68 3.06 8.25
C SER A 980 11.15 2.99 8.26
N GLY A 981 10.59 1.85 7.82
CA GLY A 981 9.15 1.56 7.89
C GLY A 981 8.67 1.26 9.32
N ASN A 982 7.36 0.98 9.50
CA ASN A 982 6.70 0.58 10.76
C ASN A 982 6.45 -0.95 10.91
N TYR A 983 7.01 -1.86 10.07
CA TYR A 983 7.00 -3.32 10.30
C TYR A 983 8.35 -4.07 10.50
N GLY A 984 9.47 -3.38 10.61
CA GLY A 984 10.81 -3.90 10.92
C GLY A 984 11.84 -3.24 10.00
N LEU A 985 13.13 -3.42 10.31
CA LEU A 985 14.16 -2.91 9.40
C LEU A 985 14.39 -3.91 8.27
N GLY A 986 13.95 -3.54 7.07
CA GLY A 986 14.39 -4.19 5.87
C GLY A 986 15.92 -4.13 5.77
N SER A 987 16.53 -5.11 5.10
CA SER A 987 17.99 -5.12 4.88
C SER A 987 18.49 -3.93 4.04
N ASN A 988 17.59 -3.08 3.53
CA ASN A 988 17.91 -1.88 2.76
C ASN A 988 17.55 -0.58 3.50
N ASP A 989 17.03 -0.67 4.73
CA ASP A 989 16.67 0.48 5.54
C ASP A 989 17.91 1.27 5.92
N ARG A 990 17.80 2.60 5.92
CA ARG A 990 18.90 3.52 6.24
C ARG A 990 19.60 3.17 7.55
N ALA A 991 18.83 2.88 8.61
CA ALA A 991 19.37 2.55 9.92
C ALA A 991 20.10 1.20 9.92
N TRP A 992 19.55 0.20 9.21
CA TRP A 992 20.17 -1.12 9.05
C TRP A 992 21.44 -1.03 8.20
N VAL A 993 21.39 -0.34 7.06
CA VAL A 993 22.54 -0.17 6.15
C VAL A 993 23.65 0.59 6.86
N ALA A 994 23.32 1.62 7.64
CA ALA A 994 24.31 2.34 8.44
C ALA A 994 24.96 1.45 9.52
N LEU A 995 24.17 0.63 10.23
CA LEU A 995 24.68 -0.32 11.22
C LEU A 995 25.52 -1.43 10.58
N SER A 996 25.06 -1.98 9.46
CA SER A 996 25.76 -3.00 8.67
C SER A 996 27.09 -2.47 8.12
N ALA A 997 27.09 -1.26 7.57
CA ALA A 997 28.30 -0.59 7.13
C ALA A 997 29.26 -0.36 8.30
N LEU A 998 28.74 0.08 9.44
CA LEU A 998 29.53 0.30 10.65
C LEU A 998 30.18 -0.99 11.15
N ARG A 999 29.42 -2.09 11.25
CA ARG A 999 29.97 -3.41 11.59
C ARG A 999 31.03 -3.83 10.59
N THR A 1000 30.74 -3.79 9.29
CA THR A 1000 31.68 -4.14 8.22
C THR A 1000 33.00 -3.35 8.32
N ILE A 1001 32.92 -2.03 8.53
CA ILE A 1001 34.10 -1.17 8.63
C ILE A 1001 34.86 -1.44 9.93
N ALA A 1002 34.15 -1.52 11.07
CA ALA A 1002 34.76 -1.66 12.39
C ALA A 1002 35.31 -3.06 12.67
N ILE A 1003 34.66 -4.12 12.17
CA ILE A 1003 34.96 -5.52 12.52
C ILE A 1003 35.35 -6.37 11.30
N GLY A 1004 35.15 -5.87 10.08
CA GLY A 1004 35.52 -6.56 8.83
C GLY A 1004 34.42 -7.42 8.20
N VAL A 1005 33.32 -7.64 8.91
CA VAL A 1005 32.19 -8.45 8.45
C VAL A 1005 30.92 -7.97 9.14
N ASP A 1006 29.76 -8.08 8.50
CA ASP A 1006 28.49 -7.67 9.12
C ASP A 1006 27.92 -8.78 10.01
N VAL A 1007 28.29 -8.78 11.30
CA VAL A 1007 27.75 -9.67 12.34
C VAL A 1007 27.62 -8.96 13.68
N ASP A 1008 26.84 -9.54 14.59
CA ASP A 1008 26.69 -9.03 15.95
C ASP A 1008 28.02 -9.03 16.72
N VAL A 1009 28.18 -8.04 17.58
CA VAL A 1009 29.45 -7.73 18.24
C VAL A 1009 29.45 -8.32 19.65
N TRP A 1010 30.22 -9.39 19.84
CA TRP A 1010 30.49 -10.00 21.16
C TRP A 1010 31.68 -9.35 21.87
#